data_AF-A0A494UXX9-F1
#
_entry.id   AF-A0A494UXX9-F1
#
_cell.length_a   1.000
_cell.length_b   1.000
_cell.length_c   1.000
_cell.angle_alpha   90.00
_cell.angle_beta   90.00
_cell.angle_gamma   90.00
#
_symmetry.space_group_name_H-M   'P 1'
#
loop_
_entity.id
_entity.type
_entity.pdbx_description
1 polymer ?
#
loop_
_entity_poly.entity_id
_entity_poly.type
_entity_poly.pdbx_seq_one_letter_code
_entity_poly.pdbx_strand_id
1 'polypeptide(L)'
;MTKGKYGVPLERSDYLRLDPHDDHCNEDGFSEWLGRHQDDLLAVDLFTGAGGLSLGIQEAGWTMAAGVDFDERALETHAHNFPGLSLRMDLGDPEVRDHLVELLSQAKIDLVAGGPPCQPFSRAGRSKIRDLVRNHGRDPQDHRKQLWQAYLDIVTRVRPRAVLMENVPDMGLGDDFAVVRIIEEKLEELGYATQVRLVDAWQYGVPQHRKRLILLARNDVERFDWQPKVETAVNLQQAISDLPRFQVEAQERVGERELPYVEPADLSEFAGRMREGAPDGVIHDHMTRRVRSDDLEIFSEYMTSKTLYSDLPEKLRRYRADNFTDKYKRLAWNELSRSITAHIAKDGYWYIHPEDHRTLTVREAARIQTFPDRFRFAGTRSDAFRQIGNAVPPLLGHAAASVVLPIEGMPEDSGLVPHWRQVRDDLGKWADAAREQEGWYQFPGDEMEAPQAAVMALLAGSRMKSSEIRDIMEVVRGRKAVTSRVFEQIITKATTASAKDRLSRLQPLVDDRNAWSEAKKNSVPERLGFKPAEEALYTLLLGEQDLLLITQGALRVAARVNGSTGDQINKLTDGRVDLIRLVGAGKDSSLRMAALRVIGNAYCKATQPGCPWCPLRKHCIGKPPADDLYSQTFIEEDGSRVAS
;
A
#
# COMPACT_ATOMS: atom_id res chain seq x y z
N MET A 1 36.16 23.31 -18.67
CA MET A 1 36.28 22.07 -17.86
C MET A 1 36.75 20.94 -18.77
N THR A 2 38.01 20.56 -18.70
CA THR A 2 38.52 19.33 -19.32
C THR A 2 37.76 18.15 -18.70
N LYS A 3 37.11 17.32 -19.52
CA LYS A 3 36.46 16.07 -19.09
C LYS A 3 37.53 15.17 -18.47
N GLY A 4 37.67 15.21 -17.14
CA GLY A 4 38.57 14.30 -16.45
C GLY A 4 38.16 12.86 -16.72
N LYS A 5 39.16 11.99 -16.91
CA LYS A 5 39.01 10.53 -16.99
C LYS A 5 38.59 9.99 -15.62
N TYR A 6 37.38 10.29 -15.16
CA TYR A 6 36.84 9.82 -13.88
C TYR A 6 36.24 8.42 -14.06
N GLY A 7 37.06 7.45 -14.43
CA GLY A 7 36.66 6.05 -14.57
C GLY A 7 37.04 5.25 -13.32
N VAL A 8 36.11 4.46 -12.78
CA VAL A 8 36.46 3.23 -12.06
C VAL A 8 36.55 2.14 -13.12
N PRO A 9 37.46 1.16 -13.01
CA PRO A 9 37.32 -0.09 -13.76
C PRO A 9 35.89 -0.63 -13.63
N LEU A 10 35.19 -0.79 -14.75
CA LEU A 10 33.85 -1.39 -14.76
C LEU A 10 34.00 -2.91 -14.58
N GLU A 11 34.15 -3.33 -13.33
CA GLU A 11 34.24 -4.73 -12.95
C GLU A 11 32.88 -5.21 -12.47
N ARG A 12 32.29 -6.16 -13.21
CA ARG A 12 31.19 -6.97 -12.71
C ARG A 12 31.81 -8.06 -11.85
N SER A 13 31.26 -8.30 -10.66
CA SER A 13 31.66 -9.47 -9.89
C SER A 13 31.30 -10.74 -10.66
N ASP A 14 31.96 -11.83 -10.33
CA ASP A 14 31.58 -13.14 -10.84
C ASP A 14 30.13 -13.47 -10.47
N TYR A 15 29.49 -14.24 -11.35
CA TYR A 15 28.15 -14.73 -11.13
C TYR A 15 28.22 -15.88 -10.11
N LEU A 16 27.55 -15.75 -8.97
CA LEU A 16 27.40 -16.84 -8.02
C LEU A 16 26.26 -17.74 -8.48
N ARG A 17 26.56 -19.01 -8.78
CA ARG A 17 25.55 -20.05 -8.96
C ARG A 17 25.21 -20.67 -7.62
N LEU A 18 23.95 -20.99 -7.41
CA LEU A 18 23.49 -21.67 -6.20
C LEU A 18 22.73 -22.95 -6.58
N ASP A 19 23.04 -24.04 -5.90
CA ASP A 19 22.29 -25.28 -6.04
C ASP A 19 20.90 -25.12 -5.40
N PRO A 20 19.84 -25.74 -5.95
CA PRO A 20 18.52 -25.70 -5.32
C PRO A 20 18.52 -26.30 -3.91
N HIS A 21 17.55 -25.89 -3.10
CA HIS A 21 17.25 -26.44 -1.79
C HIS A 21 17.07 -27.96 -1.89
N ASP A 22 17.47 -28.71 -0.86
CA ASP A 22 17.39 -30.18 -0.86
C ASP A 22 15.96 -30.70 -1.07
N ASP A 23 14.97 -29.90 -0.67
CA ASP A 23 13.55 -30.18 -0.83
C ASP A 23 12.86 -29.34 -1.93
N HIS A 24 13.65 -28.81 -2.88
CA HIS A 24 13.13 -28.19 -4.10
C HIS A 24 12.63 -29.27 -5.08
N CYS A 25 11.53 -28.99 -5.78
CA CYS A 25 11.01 -29.86 -6.84
C CYS A 25 10.84 -29.10 -8.16
N ASN A 26 10.67 -29.84 -9.25
CA ASN A 26 10.20 -29.31 -10.53
C ASN A 26 8.72 -29.68 -10.71
N GLU A 27 8.09 -29.21 -11.80
CA GLU A 27 6.66 -29.47 -12.05
C GLU A 27 6.32 -30.97 -12.08
N ASP A 28 7.20 -31.80 -12.66
CA ASP A 28 7.01 -33.27 -12.72
C ASP A 28 7.05 -33.93 -11.33
N GLY A 29 7.90 -33.42 -10.43
CA GLY A 29 8.04 -33.90 -9.06
C GLY A 29 7.09 -33.26 -8.05
N PHE A 30 6.24 -32.31 -8.47
CA PHE A 30 5.42 -31.53 -7.55
C PHE A 30 4.39 -32.40 -6.82
N SER A 31 3.76 -33.36 -7.52
CA SER A 31 2.79 -34.28 -6.90
C SER A 31 3.42 -35.14 -5.80
N GLU A 32 4.64 -35.63 -6.00
CA GLU A 32 5.39 -36.36 -4.97
C GLU A 32 5.77 -35.46 -3.80
N TRP A 33 6.20 -34.23 -4.09
CA TRP A 33 6.48 -33.22 -3.07
C TRP A 33 5.23 -32.95 -2.22
N LEU A 34 4.07 -32.70 -2.85
CA LEU A 34 2.80 -32.51 -2.16
C LEU A 34 2.42 -33.70 -1.27
N GLY A 35 2.70 -34.93 -1.69
CA GLY A 35 2.47 -36.13 -0.88
C GLY A 35 3.27 -36.16 0.42
N ARG A 36 4.44 -35.51 0.47
CA ARG A 36 5.27 -35.36 1.69
C ARG A 36 4.81 -34.22 2.60
N HIS A 37 3.98 -33.31 2.10
CA HIS A 37 3.51 -32.09 2.77
C HIS A 37 1.97 -32.01 2.87
N GLN A 38 1.28 -33.15 2.87
CA GLN A 38 -0.20 -33.19 2.85
C GLN A 38 -0.87 -32.55 4.09
N ASP A 39 -0.16 -32.51 5.22
CA ASP A 39 -0.66 -32.02 6.51
C ASP A 39 -0.12 -30.60 6.83
N ASP A 40 0.65 -30.01 5.92
CA ASP A 40 1.26 -28.69 6.07
C ASP A 40 0.32 -27.57 5.64
N LEU A 41 0.57 -26.35 6.13
CA LEU A 41 -0.11 -25.14 5.68
C LEU A 41 0.58 -24.56 4.45
N LEU A 42 0.07 -24.88 3.27
CA LEU A 42 0.73 -24.59 2.00
C LEU A 42 0.57 -23.13 1.59
N ALA A 43 1.68 -22.47 1.26
CA ALA A 43 1.73 -21.08 0.81
C ALA A 43 2.34 -20.95 -0.59
N VAL A 44 1.79 -20.02 -1.38
CA VAL A 44 2.31 -19.61 -2.68
C VAL A 44 2.66 -18.13 -2.65
N ASP A 45 3.86 -17.75 -3.10
CA ASP A 45 4.29 -16.36 -3.20
C ASP A 45 4.41 -15.92 -4.66
N LEU A 46 3.49 -15.05 -5.10
CA LEU A 46 3.45 -14.48 -6.43
C LEU A 46 4.28 -13.20 -6.50
N PHE A 47 5.06 -13.03 -7.56
CA PHE A 47 6.04 -11.95 -7.69
C PHE A 47 7.10 -12.01 -6.57
N THR A 48 7.55 -13.22 -6.25
CA THR A 48 8.38 -13.53 -5.07
C THR A 48 9.71 -12.76 -5.05
N GLY A 49 10.24 -12.38 -6.22
CA GLY A 49 11.59 -11.88 -6.34
C GLY A 49 12.59 -12.88 -5.76
N ALA A 50 13.45 -12.44 -4.85
CA ALA A 50 14.39 -13.33 -4.17
C ALA A 50 13.79 -14.04 -2.95
N GLY A 51 12.49 -13.87 -2.68
CA GLY A 51 11.81 -14.54 -1.57
C GLY A 51 11.95 -13.89 -0.20
N GLY A 52 12.10 -12.56 -0.12
CA GLY A 52 12.08 -11.88 1.18
C GLY A 52 10.72 -11.99 1.90
N LEU A 53 9.62 -11.97 1.13
CA LEU A 53 8.28 -12.25 1.66
C LEU A 53 8.12 -13.74 1.96
N SER A 54 8.56 -14.62 1.05
CA SER A 54 8.57 -16.08 1.23
C SER A 54 9.29 -16.50 2.53
N LEU A 55 10.43 -15.87 2.86
CA LEU A 55 11.13 -16.15 4.12
C LEU A 55 10.29 -15.77 5.34
N GLY A 56 9.67 -14.58 5.32
CA GLY A 56 8.78 -14.17 6.40
C GLY A 56 7.58 -15.10 6.56
N ILE A 57 7.03 -15.58 5.44
CA ILE A 57 5.93 -16.57 5.43
C ILE A 57 6.40 -17.90 6.04
N GLN A 58 7.54 -18.43 5.60
CA GLN A 58 8.07 -19.68 6.13
C GLN A 58 8.40 -19.58 7.64
N GLU A 59 9.03 -18.48 8.06
CA GLU A 59 9.33 -18.23 9.47
C GLU A 59 8.07 -18.07 10.34
N ALA A 60 6.94 -17.66 9.74
CA ALA A 60 5.65 -17.58 10.44
C ALA A 60 4.97 -18.95 10.59
N GLY A 61 5.54 -20.04 10.04
CA GLY A 61 5.03 -21.40 10.20
C GLY A 61 4.23 -21.94 9.01
N TRP A 62 4.34 -21.31 7.84
CA TRP A 62 3.77 -21.82 6.58
C TRP A 62 4.82 -22.63 5.80
N THR A 63 4.38 -23.58 4.97
CA THR A 63 5.26 -24.32 4.06
C THR A 63 5.17 -23.73 2.66
N MET A 64 6.30 -23.28 2.10
CA MET A 64 6.33 -22.74 0.74
C MET A 64 6.15 -23.87 -0.29
N ALA A 65 5.01 -23.86 -0.98
CA ALA A 65 4.72 -24.80 -2.07
C ALA A 65 5.22 -24.29 -3.43
N ALA A 66 5.13 -22.98 -3.67
CA ALA A 66 5.63 -22.37 -4.89
C ALA A 66 6.00 -20.89 -4.72
N GLY A 67 7.09 -20.47 -5.36
CA GLY A 67 7.40 -19.07 -5.63
C GLY A 67 7.34 -18.81 -7.15
N VAL A 68 6.68 -17.72 -7.55
CA VAL A 68 6.47 -17.39 -8.97
C VAL A 68 7.04 -16.02 -9.29
N ASP A 69 7.93 -15.94 -10.26
CA ASP A 69 8.48 -14.67 -10.76
C ASP A 69 8.88 -14.79 -12.24
N PHE A 70 9.20 -13.67 -12.90
CA PHE A 70 9.72 -13.69 -14.26
C PHE A 70 11.26 -13.51 -14.30
N ASP A 71 11.87 -12.99 -13.23
CA ASP A 71 13.32 -12.81 -13.11
C ASP A 71 14.01 -14.12 -12.72
N GLU A 72 14.62 -14.76 -13.70
CA GLU A 72 15.37 -16.01 -13.57
C GLU A 72 16.44 -15.97 -12.48
N ARG A 73 17.09 -14.83 -12.23
CA ARG A 73 18.15 -14.72 -11.20
C ARG A 73 17.57 -14.68 -9.80
N ALA A 74 16.39 -14.07 -9.68
CA ALA A 74 15.65 -14.03 -8.45
C ALA A 74 15.09 -15.43 -8.12
N LEU A 75 14.62 -16.16 -9.14
CA LEU A 75 14.20 -17.55 -8.99
C LEU A 75 15.32 -18.52 -8.69
N GLU A 76 16.53 -18.34 -9.22
CA GLU A 76 17.68 -19.15 -8.79
C GLU A 76 17.98 -18.92 -7.29
N THR A 77 17.79 -17.68 -6.81
CA THR A 77 17.89 -17.38 -5.38
C THR A 77 16.76 -18.02 -4.59
N HIS A 78 15.52 -17.93 -5.08
CA HIS A 78 14.37 -18.55 -4.44
C HIS A 78 14.55 -20.08 -4.34
N ALA A 79 14.91 -20.73 -5.44
CA ALA A 79 15.12 -22.18 -5.51
C ALA A 79 16.17 -22.67 -4.54
N HIS A 80 17.22 -21.88 -4.27
CA HIS A 80 18.24 -22.23 -3.28
C HIS A 80 17.74 -22.17 -1.83
N ASN A 81 16.90 -21.19 -1.51
CA ASN A 81 16.54 -20.88 -0.12
C ASN A 81 15.21 -21.53 0.33
N PHE A 82 14.38 -22.04 -0.59
CA PHE A 82 13.03 -22.52 -0.30
C PHE A 82 12.74 -23.90 -0.89
N PRO A 83 11.92 -24.71 -0.21
CA PRO A 83 11.40 -25.95 -0.76
C PRO A 83 10.35 -25.69 -1.85
N GLY A 84 9.81 -26.76 -2.44
CA GLY A 84 8.73 -26.65 -3.42
C GLY A 84 9.21 -26.12 -4.76
N LEU A 85 8.33 -25.41 -5.47
CA LEU A 85 8.57 -24.95 -6.85
C LEU A 85 9.13 -23.53 -6.91
N SER A 86 10.03 -23.29 -7.87
CA SER A 86 10.44 -21.94 -8.29
C SER A 86 10.12 -21.73 -9.77
N LEU A 87 8.97 -21.11 -10.06
CA LEU A 87 8.35 -21.09 -11.38
C LEU A 87 8.64 -19.79 -12.13
N ARG A 88 9.24 -19.91 -13.31
CA ARG A 88 9.48 -18.78 -14.21
C ARG A 88 8.26 -18.51 -15.08
N MET A 89 7.43 -17.55 -14.68
CA MET A 89 6.15 -17.27 -15.33
C MET A 89 5.90 -15.76 -15.47
N ASP A 90 5.33 -15.34 -16.60
CA ASP A 90 4.78 -13.99 -16.77
C ASP A 90 3.26 -14.02 -16.48
N LEU A 91 2.88 -13.64 -15.26
CA LEU A 91 1.48 -13.63 -14.83
C LEU A 91 0.62 -12.59 -15.57
N GLY A 92 1.22 -11.73 -16.40
CA GLY A 92 0.47 -10.87 -17.31
C GLY A 92 -0.31 -11.67 -18.37
N ASP A 93 0.18 -12.86 -18.73
CA ASP A 93 -0.44 -13.72 -19.72
C ASP A 93 -1.55 -14.60 -19.10
N PRO A 94 -2.80 -14.54 -19.58
CA PRO A 94 -3.89 -15.40 -19.12
C PRO A 94 -3.61 -16.90 -19.24
N GLU A 95 -2.97 -17.36 -20.33
CA GLU A 95 -2.71 -18.80 -20.54
C GLU A 95 -1.69 -19.32 -19.50
N VAL A 96 -0.72 -18.48 -19.14
CA VAL A 96 0.24 -18.80 -18.07
C VAL A 96 -0.45 -18.87 -16.70
N ARG A 97 -1.44 -18.00 -16.44
CA ARG A 97 -2.24 -18.09 -15.21
C ARG A 97 -3.11 -19.32 -15.17
N ASP A 98 -3.65 -19.75 -16.31
CA ASP A 98 -4.42 -21.00 -16.41
C ASP A 98 -3.57 -22.21 -16.02
N HIS A 99 -2.36 -22.31 -16.57
CA HIS A 99 -1.40 -23.36 -16.22
C HIS A 99 -1.04 -23.33 -14.73
N LEU A 100 -0.73 -22.15 -14.17
CA LEU A 100 -0.42 -22.04 -12.74
C LEU A 100 -1.59 -22.50 -11.85
N VAL A 101 -2.82 -22.10 -12.18
CA VAL A 101 -4.01 -22.51 -11.39
C VAL A 101 -4.25 -24.01 -11.50
N GLU A 102 -4.07 -24.60 -12.68
CA GLU A 102 -4.14 -26.06 -12.86
C GLU A 102 -3.09 -26.78 -12.01
N LEU A 103 -1.84 -26.32 -12.04
CA LEU A 103 -0.75 -26.87 -11.25
C LEU A 103 -1.06 -26.83 -9.74
N LEU A 104 -1.52 -25.67 -9.25
CA LEU A 104 -1.85 -25.46 -7.83
C LEU A 104 -3.10 -26.22 -7.38
N SER A 105 -4.01 -26.58 -8.29
CA SER A 105 -5.24 -27.32 -7.96
C SER A 105 -5.00 -28.76 -7.47
N GLN A 106 -3.77 -29.28 -7.62
CA GLN A 106 -3.35 -30.60 -7.13
C GLN A 106 -3.34 -30.71 -5.60
N ALA A 107 -3.31 -29.58 -4.89
CA ALA A 107 -3.41 -29.54 -3.44
C ALA A 107 -4.24 -28.34 -2.99
N LYS A 108 -4.60 -28.36 -1.71
CA LYS A 108 -5.24 -27.21 -1.08
C LYS A 108 -4.16 -26.19 -0.73
N ILE A 109 -4.22 -25.02 -1.37
CA ILE A 109 -3.35 -23.89 -1.04
C ILE A 109 -4.02 -23.04 0.05
N ASP A 110 -3.38 -22.93 1.21
CA ASP A 110 -3.92 -22.20 2.36
C ASP A 110 -3.65 -20.69 2.29
N LEU A 111 -2.50 -20.30 1.73
CA LEU A 111 -2.11 -18.90 1.60
C LEU A 111 -1.67 -18.56 0.17
N VAL A 112 -2.26 -17.51 -0.42
CA VAL A 112 -1.68 -16.85 -1.59
C VAL A 112 -1.14 -15.48 -1.17
N ALA A 113 0.17 -15.34 -1.21
CA ALA A 113 0.90 -14.11 -0.95
C ALA A 113 1.40 -13.45 -2.24
N GLY A 114 1.71 -12.16 -2.19
CA GLY A 114 2.47 -11.55 -3.28
C GLY A 114 2.61 -10.03 -3.24
N GLY A 115 3.59 -9.54 -4.00
CA GLY A 115 3.89 -8.11 -4.14
C GLY A 115 3.78 -7.63 -5.59
N PRO A 116 2.57 -7.55 -6.20
CA PRO A 116 2.43 -7.22 -7.62
C PRO A 116 3.05 -5.84 -7.91
N PRO A 117 3.90 -5.73 -8.95
CA PRO A 117 4.72 -4.54 -9.15
C PRO A 117 3.87 -3.32 -9.52
N CYS A 118 3.88 -2.32 -8.64
CA CYS A 118 3.09 -1.09 -8.78
C CYS A 118 3.91 0.07 -9.39
N GLN A 119 4.92 -0.25 -10.20
CA GLN A 119 5.85 0.72 -10.80
C GLN A 119 5.19 1.90 -11.54
N PRO A 120 3.99 1.78 -12.15
CA PRO A 120 3.30 2.93 -12.74
C PRO A 120 2.79 3.98 -11.73
N PHE A 121 2.59 3.60 -10.46
CA PHE A 121 1.93 4.45 -9.46
C PHE A 121 2.91 5.18 -8.54
N SER A 122 4.14 4.67 -8.38
CA SER A 122 5.18 5.34 -7.57
C SER A 122 5.56 6.74 -8.09
N ARG A 123 5.95 7.67 -7.21
CA ARG A 123 6.41 9.02 -7.61
C ARG A 123 7.55 8.98 -8.64
N ALA A 124 8.52 8.09 -8.44
CA ALA A 124 9.64 7.88 -9.35
C ALA A 124 9.21 7.24 -10.68
N GLY A 125 8.29 6.28 -10.62
CA GLY A 125 7.69 5.64 -11.78
C GLY A 125 6.87 6.57 -12.65
N ARG A 126 6.03 7.43 -12.05
CA ARG A 126 5.25 8.47 -12.75
C ARG A 126 6.13 9.45 -13.50
N SER A 127 7.20 9.94 -12.87
CA SER A 127 8.14 10.85 -13.54
C SER A 127 8.87 10.16 -14.69
N LYS A 128 9.33 8.93 -14.49
CA LYS A 128 10.06 8.16 -15.51
C LYS A 128 9.17 7.74 -16.67
N ILE A 129 7.92 7.34 -16.41
CA ILE A 129 6.94 7.01 -17.46
C ILE A 129 6.57 8.25 -18.24
N ARG A 130 6.35 9.40 -17.60
CA ARG A 130 6.06 10.66 -18.28
C ARG A 130 7.22 11.08 -19.20
N ASP A 131 8.46 10.92 -18.77
CA ASP A 131 9.64 11.22 -19.60
C ASP A 131 9.83 10.19 -20.73
N LEU A 132 9.61 8.90 -20.46
CA LEU A 132 9.71 7.83 -21.47
C LEU A 132 8.60 7.91 -22.53
N VAL A 133 7.38 8.30 -22.15
CA VAL A 133 6.25 8.52 -23.08
C VAL A 133 6.48 9.77 -23.91
N ARG A 134 6.97 10.86 -23.30
CA ARG A 134 7.22 12.13 -24.04
C ARG A 134 8.44 12.08 -24.94
N ASN A 135 9.52 11.41 -24.53
CA ASN A 135 10.83 11.55 -25.19
C ASN A 135 11.38 10.24 -25.76
N HIS A 136 10.81 9.07 -25.44
CA HIS A 136 11.37 7.76 -25.81
C HIS A 136 10.36 6.76 -26.38
N GLY A 137 9.17 7.22 -26.81
CA GLY A 137 8.21 6.42 -27.59
C GLY A 137 7.63 5.20 -26.89
N ARG A 138 7.58 5.19 -25.55
CA ARG A 138 7.01 4.07 -24.79
C ARG A 138 5.47 4.09 -24.86
N ASP A 139 4.86 2.91 -24.99
CA ASP A 139 3.40 2.73 -25.00
C ASP A 139 2.74 3.40 -23.76
N PRO A 140 1.73 4.28 -23.95
CA PRO A 140 0.97 4.88 -22.86
C PRO A 140 0.24 3.87 -21.96
N GLN A 141 -0.02 2.65 -22.46
CA GLN A 141 -0.59 1.54 -21.70
C GLN A 141 0.51 0.63 -21.15
N ASP A 142 1.06 1.01 -19.99
CA ASP A 142 1.97 0.14 -19.25
C ASP A 142 1.19 -1.08 -18.72
N HIS A 143 1.37 -2.26 -19.34
CA HIS A 143 0.76 -3.54 -18.92
C HIS A 143 0.98 -3.87 -17.43
N ARG A 144 2.01 -3.30 -16.79
CA ARG A 144 2.24 -3.43 -15.33
C ARG A 144 1.14 -2.75 -14.49
N LYS A 145 0.31 -1.87 -15.06
CA LYS A 145 -0.89 -1.31 -14.39
C LYS A 145 -1.96 -2.37 -14.13
N GLN A 146 -1.85 -3.57 -14.71
CA GLN A 146 -2.83 -4.65 -14.64
C GLN A 146 -2.35 -5.87 -13.81
N LEU A 147 -1.11 -5.90 -13.31
CA LEU A 147 -0.60 -7.09 -12.59
C LEU A 147 -1.27 -7.32 -11.23
N TRP A 148 -1.85 -6.29 -10.61
CA TRP A 148 -2.73 -6.50 -9.44
C TRP A 148 -4.03 -7.22 -9.81
N GLN A 149 -4.50 -7.09 -11.06
CA GLN A 149 -5.67 -7.84 -11.56
C GLN A 149 -5.29 -9.30 -11.78
N ALA A 150 -4.10 -9.57 -12.31
CA ALA A 150 -3.56 -10.93 -12.43
C ALA A 150 -3.42 -11.60 -11.06
N TYR A 151 -2.89 -10.89 -10.05
CA TYR A 151 -2.86 -11.37 -8.66
C TYR A 151 -4.27 -11.75 -8.17
N LEU A 152 -5.24 -10.83 -8.32
CA LEU A 152 -6.60 -11.05 -7.86
C LEU A 152 -7.31 -12.17 -8.63
N ASP A 153 -7.06 -12.33 -9.94
CA ASP A 153 -7.56 -13.43 -10.76
C ASP A 153 -7.09 -14.81 -10.27
N ILE A 154 -5.82 -14.92 -9.88
CA ILE A 154 -5.30 -16.17 -9.28
C ILE A 154 -5.97 -16.41 -7.94
N VAL A 155 -6.06 -15.40 -7.07
CA VAL A 155 -6.71 -15.51 -5.75
C VAL A 155 -8.19 -15.93 -5.89
N THR A 156 -8.94 -15.36 -6.82
CA THR A 156 -10.37 -15.68 -7.00
C THR A 156 -10.61 -17.10 -7.52
N ARG A 157 -9.63 -17.69 -8.21
CA ARG A 157 -9.68 -19.05 -8.76
C ARG A 157 -9.15 -20.10 -7.78
N VAL A 158 -8.04 -19.80 -7.11
CA VAL A 158 -7.43 -20.69 -6.10
C VAL A 158 -8.26 -20.74 -4.81
N ARG A 159 -8.93 -19.63 -4.45
CA ARG A 159 -9.76 -19.52 -3.23
C ARG A 159 -9.02 -19.99 -1.96
N PRO A 160 -7.82 -19.46 -1.66
CA PRO A 160 -7.05 -19.88 -0.50
C PRO A 160 -7.77 -19.49 0.80
N ARG A 161 -7.44 -20.11 1.93
CA ARG A 161 -7.95 -19.68 3.23
C ARG A 161 -7.59 -18.23 3.55
N ALA A 162 -6.36 -17.85 3.23
CA ALA A 162 -5.77 -16.55 3.52
C ALA A 162 -5.12 -15.91 2.28
N VAL A 163 -5.09 -14.59 2.27
CA VAL A 163 -4.49 -13.76 1.23
C VAL A 163 -3.61 -12.70 1.90
N LEU A 164 -2.39 -12.55 1.40
CA LEU A 164 -1.46 -11.51 1.84
C LEU A 164 -0.93 -10.75 0.63
N MET A 165 -1.24 -9.47 0.54
CA MET A 165 -0.72 -8.61 -0.51
C MET A 165 0.13 -7.48 0.07
N GLU A 166 1.36 -7.37 -0.42
CA GLU A 166 2.28 -6.26 -0.11
C GLU A 166 2.30 -5.25 -1.25
N ASN A 167 2.41 -3.96 -0.88
CA ASN A 167 2.78 -2.94 -1.85
C ASN A 167 3.40 -1.68 -1.24
N VAL A 168 3.85 -0.77 -2.11
CA VAL A 168 4.27 0.58 -1.72
C VAL A 168 3.07 1.45 -1.31
N PRO A 169 3.24 2.40 -0.37
CA PRO A 169 2.15 3.31 0.04
C PRO A 169 1.56 4.13 -1.13
N ASP A 170 2.39 4.44 -2.13
CA ASP A 170 1.97 5.16 -3.35
C ASP A 170 0.90 4.39 -4.16
N MET A 171 0.78 3.06 -3.99
CA MET A 171 -0.30 2.29 -4.62
C MET A 171 -1.68 2.76 -4.16
N GLY A 172 -1.83 3.05 -2.86
CA GLY A 172 -3.08 3.59 -2.32
C GLY A 172 -3.15 5.11 -2.40
N LEU A 173 -2.04 5.81 -2.10
CA LEU A 173 -2.06 7.28 -2.10
C LEU A 173 -2.10 7.90 -3.50
N GLY A 174 -1.73 7.13 -4.52
CA GLY A 174 -1.60 7.61 -5.88
C GLY A 174 -2.93 7.85 -6.61
N ASP A 175 -3.97 7.12 -6.25
CA ASP A 175 -5.28 7.09 -6.91
C ASP A 175 -6.45 7.20 -5.91
N ASP A 176 -6.19 7.79 -4.72
CA ASP A 176 -7.12 7.81 -3.59
C ASP A 176 -7.66 6.41 -3.23
N PHE A 177 -6.77 5.41 -3.28
CA PHE A 177 -6.97 4.02 -2.91
C PHE A 177 -8.00 3.27 -3.75
N ALA A 178 -8.33 3.76 -4.95
CA ALA A 178 -9.31 3.12 -5.82
C ALA A 178 -8.97 1.64 -6.08
N VAL A 179 -7.72 1.31 -6.42
CA VAL A 179 -7.31 -0.09 -6.62
C VAL A 179 -7.48 -0.93 -5.34
N VAL A 180 -7.09 -0.40 -4.18
CA VAL A 180 -7.20 -1.12 -2.90
C VAL A 180 -8.66 -1.41 -2.56
N ARG A 181 -9.54 -0.42 -2.75
CA ARG A 181 -10.99 -0.56 -2.54
C ARG A 181 -11.59 -1.63 -3.45
N ILE A 182 -11.15 -1.71 -4.72
CA ILE A 182 -11.61 -2.74 -5.66
C ILE A 182 -11.20 -4.13 -5.19
N ILE A 183 -9.97 -4.27 -4.69
CA ILE A 183 -9.48 -5.55 -4.17
C ILE A 183 -10.26 -5.97 -2.92
N GLU A 184 -10.44 -5.05 -1.95
CA GLU A 184 -11.23 -5.33 -0.74
C GLU A 184 -12.68 -5.72 -1.08
N GLU A 185 -13.36 -4.92 -1.89
CA GLU A 185 -14.75 -5.18 -2.29
C GLU A 185 -14.88 -6.56 -2.94
N LYS A 186 -13.96 -6.92 -3.85
CA LYS A 186 -13.96 -8.23 -4.51
C LYS A 186 -13.68 -9.37 -3.53
N LEU A 187 -12.74 -9.21 -2.59
CA LEU A 187 -12.45 -10.25 -1.60
C LEU A 187 -13.63 -10.43 -0.62
N GLU A 188 -14.23 -9.33 -0.17
CA GLU A 188 -15.43 -9.37 0.68
C GLU A 188 -16.64 -9.93 -0.07
N GLU A 189 -16.73 -9.70 -1.40
CA GLU A 189 -17.68 -10.36 -2.29
C GLU A 189 -17.59 -11.88 -2.24
N LEU A 190 -16.36 -12.39 -2.11
CA LEU A 190 -16.03 -13.80 -2.03
C LEU A 190 -16.08 -14.39 -0.60
N GLY A 191 -16.45 -13.60 0.41
CA GLY A 191 -16.57 -14.06 1.80
C GLY A 191 -15.33 -13.85 2.68
N TYR A 192 -14.32 -13.12 2.19
CA TYR A 192 -13.15 -12.80 3.02
C TYR A 192 -13.40 -11.56 3.87
N ALA A 193 -13.07 -11.63 5.16
CA ALA A 193 -12.78 -10.43 5.91
C ALA A 193 -11.46 -9.83 5.42
N THR A 194 -11.36 -8.50 5.37
CA THR A 194 -10.16 -7.79 4.91
C THR A 194 -9.62 -6.83 5.95
N GLN A 195 -8.31 -6.60 5.90
CA GLN A 195 -7.66 -5.53 6.65
C GLN A 195 -6.51 -4.93 5.86
N VAL A 196 -6.61 -3.62 5.61
CA VAL A 196 -5.50 -2.82 5.06
C VAL A 196 -4.83 -2.01 6.16
N ARG A 197 -3.48 -2.01 6.17
CA ARG A 197 -2.65 -1.17 7.04
C ARG A 197 -1.52 -0.52 6.27
N LEU A 198 -1.23 0.75 6.59
CA LEU A 198 0.06 1.37 6.30
C LEU A 198 1.00 1.12 7.50
N VAL A 199 2.07 0.39 7.27
CA VAL A 199 3.01 -0.05 8.30
C VAL A 199 4.40 0.53 8.03
N ASP A 200 5.15 0.86 9.08
CA ASP A 200 6.57 1.19 8.97
C ASP A 200 7.39 0.04 9.53
N ALA A 201 8.30 -0.51 8.71
CA ALA A 201 8.99 -1.76 8.99
C ALA A 201 9.77 -1.75 10.32
N TRP A 202 10.29 -0.60 10.76
CA TRP A 202 11.00 -0.51 12.04
C TRP A 202 10.14 -0.88 13.25
N GLN A 203 8.81 -0.72 13.15
CA GLN A 203 7.87 -1.12 14.21
C GLN A 203 7.83 -2.63 14.41
N TYR A 204 8.44 -3.40 13.51
CA TYR A 204 8.56 -4.86 13.53
C TYR A 204 10.03 -5.30 13.55
N GLY A 205 10.93 -4.46 14.08
CA GLY A 205 12.34 -4.82 14.30
C GLY A 205 13.26 -4.68 13.09
N VAL A 206 12.78 -4.11 11.97
CA VAL A 206 13.62 -3.88 10.77
C VAL A 206 14.41 -2.57 10.94
N PRO A 207 15.76 -2.56 10.84
CA PRO A 207 16.58 -1.38 11.14
C PRO A 207 16.61 -0.32 10.01
N GLN A 208 15.45 -0.01 9.43
CA GLN A 208 15.27 1.02 8.42
C GLN A 208 13.89 1.66 8.48
N HIS A 209 13.79 2.91 8.02
CA HIS A 209 12.49 3.49 7.66
C HIS A 209 12.03 2.92 6.33
N ARG A 210 10.98 2.08 6.32
CA ARG A 210 10.41 1.50 5.10
C ARG A 210 8.91 1.31 5.30
N LYS A 211 8.14 2.27 4.76
CA LYS A 211 6.68 2.19 4.80
C LYS A 211 6.15 1.27 3.72
N ARG A 212 5.14 0.47 4.07
CA ARG A 212 4.43 -0.46 3.19
C ARG A 212 2.93 -0.44 3.42
N LEU A 213 2.19 -0.74 2.37
CA LEU A 213 0.77 -1.06 2.43
C LEU A 213 0.67 -2.58 2.48
N ILE A 214 0.04 -3.10 3.53
CA ILE A 214 -0.24 -4.53 3.68
C ILE A 214 -1.75 -4.69 3.63
N LEU A 215 -2.24 -5.53 2.72
CA LEU A 215 -3.62 -6.00 2.67
C LEU A 215 -3.63 -7.47 3.07
N LEU A 216 -4.38 -7.77 4.11
CA LEU A 216 -4.65 -9.13 4.56
C LEU A 216 -6.11 -9.47 4.28
N ALA A 217 -6.37 -10.71 3.91
CA ALA A 217 -7.73 -11.23 3.87
C ALA A 217 -7.77 -12.68 4.34
N ARG A 218 -8.88 -13.09 4.98
CA ARG A 218 -9.10 -14.47 5.44
C ARG A 218 -10.60 -14.80 5.47
N ASN A 219 -10.97 -16.04 5.19
CA ASN A 219 -12.38 -16.48 5.05
C ASN A 219 -12.90 -17.36 6.21
N ASP A 220 -12.10 -17.51 7.26
CA ASP A 220 -12.44 -18.28 8.46
C ASP A 220 -12.98 -17.40 9.59
N VAL A 221 -12.37 -16.25 9.87
CA VAL A 221 -12.75 -15.35 10.97
C VAL A 221 -12.39 -13.89 10.70
N GLU A 222 -13.22 -12.96 11.17
CA GLU A 222 -12.97 -11.51 11.08
C GLU A 222 -12.08 -11.00 12.23
N ARG A 223 -10.88 -11.58 12.36
CA ARG A 223 -9.89 -11.24 13.39
C ARG A 223 -8.49 -11.14 12.80
N PHE A 224 -7.79 -10.05 13.13
CA PHE A 224 -6.46 -9.74 12.61
C PHE A 224 -5.55 -9.25 13.74
N ASP A 225 -5.00 -10.20 14.48
CA ASP A 225 -4.12 -9.90 15.62
C ASP A 225 -2.69 -9.75 15.15
N TRP A 226 -2.21 -8.51 15.19
CA TRP A 226 -0.82 -8.21 14.92
C TRP A 226 0.00 -8.36 16.18
N GLN A 227 1.24 -8.81 16.00
CA GLN A 227 2.24 -8.76 17.07
C GLN A 227 2.39 -7.31 17.57
N PRO A 228 2.65 -7.11 18.88
CA PRO A 228 2.93 -5.80 19.43
C PRO A 228 4.07 -5.12 18.68
N LYS A 229 3.94 -3.80 18.47
CA LYS A 229 5.01 -3.00 17.87
C LYS A 229 6.18 -2.93 18.85
N VAL A 230 7.40 -2.98 18.34
CA VAL A 230 8.59 -2.77 19.17
C VAL A 230 8.60 -1.34 19.71
N GLU A 231 8.95 -1.18 20.99
CA GLU A 231 9.03 0.14 21.64
C GLU A 231 10.31 0.88 21.26
N THR A 232 11.41 0.15 21.12
CA THR A 232 12.73 0.69 20.76
C THR A 232 13.14 0.16 19.39
N ALA A 233 13.51 1.07 18.50
CA ALA A 233 13.94 0.73 17.16
C ALA A 233 15.34 0.09 17.19
N VAL A 234 15.53 -1.00 16.43
CA VAL A 234 16.86 -1.57 16.17
C VAL A 234 17.63 -0.57 15.30
N ASN A 235 18.71 -0.01 15.81
CA ASN A 235 19.51 0.96 15.06
C ASN A 235 20.56 0.28 14.17
N LEU A 236 21.23 1.08 13.33
CA LEU A 236 22.23 0.58 12.41
C LEU A 236 23.42 -0.09 13.11
N GLN A 237 23.83 0.41 14.28
CA GLN A 237 24.91 -0.21 15.06
C GLN A 237 24.57 -1.65 15.43
N GLN A 238 23.41 -1.85 16.04
CA GLN A 238 22.94 -3.19 16.39
C GLN A 238 22.83 -4.11 15.16
N ALA A 239 22.56 -3.56 13.98
CA ALA A 239 22.38 -4.35 12.77
C ALA A 239 23.69 -4.84 12.12
N ILE A 240 24.74 -4.01 12.11
CA ILE A 240 25.93 -4.28 11.27
C ILE A 240 27.29 -4.02 11.95
N SER A 241 27.36 -3.57 13.21
CA SER A 241 28.64 -3.20 13.82
C SER A 241 29.58 -4.37 14.10
N ASP A 242 29.04 -5.59 14.16
CA ASP A 242 29.80 -6.84 14.32
C ASP A 242 30.48 -7.28 13.02
N LEU A 243 30.16 -6.68 11.87
CA LEU A 243 30.72 -7.05 10.59
C LEU A 243 32.18 -6.61 10.42
N PRO A 244 33.03 -7.39 9.71
CA PRO A 244 34.42 -7.03 9.52
C PRO A 244 34.56 -5.68 8.81
N ARG A 245 35.41 -4.81 9.34
CA ARG A 245 35.62 -3.48 8.77
C ARG A 245 36.68 -3.51 7.68
N PHE A 246 36.58 -2.57 6.76
CA PHE A 246 37.54 -2.44 5.66
C PHE A 246 38.37 -1.17 5.76
N GLN A 247 39.68 -1.31 5.59
CA GLN A 247 40.52 -0.19 5.17
C GLN A 247 40.28 0.03 3.66
N VAL A 248 39.76 1.20 3.31
CA VAL A 248 39.33 1.48 1.93
C VAL A 248 40.40 2.30 1.21
N GLU A 249 40.96 1.72 0.16
CA GLU A 249 41.86 2.41 -0.76
C GLU A 249 41.15 2.75 -2.08
N ALA A 250 41.51 3.89 -2.67
CA ALA A 250 40.86 4.36 -3.88
C ALA A 250 41.12 3.40 -5.04
N GLN A 251 40.04 3.07 -5.76
CA GLN A 251 40.04 2.17 -6.91
C GLN A 251 40.43 0.72 -6.59
N GLU A 252 40.58 0.33 -5.32
CA GLU A 252 40.79 -1.05 -4.90
C GLU A 252 39.47 -1.78 -4.65
N ARG A 253 39.52 -3.12 -4.63
CA ARG A 253 38.36 -3.96 -4.32
C ARG A 253 38.04 -3.83 -2.82
N VAL A 254 36.75 -3.83 -2.50
CA VAL A 254 36.26 -3.70 -1.12
C VAL A 254 35.42 -4.92 -0.77
N GLY A 255 35.97 -5.75 0.11
CA GLY A 255 35.38 -7.02 0.52
C GLY A 255 35.39 -8.08 -0.56
N GLU A 256 34.94 -9.28 -0.19
CA GLU A 256 34.93 -10.45 -1.07
C GLU A 256 33.60 -11.22 -0.95
N ARG A 257 33.44 -12.23 -1.80
CA ARG A 257 32.29 -13.13 -1.77
C ARG A 257 32.25 -13.96 -0.50
N GLU A 258 33.41 -14.40 -0.03
CA GLU A 258 33.60 -15.16 1.20
C GLU A 258 34.76 -14.53 1.96
N LEU A 259 34.55 -14.22 3.23
CA LEU A 259 35.58 -13.69 4.11
C LEU A 259 35.61 -14.48 5.40
N PRO A 260 36.79 -14.70 5.99
CA PRO A 260 36.88 -15.18 7.36
C PRO A 260 36.13 -14.24 8.29
N TYR A 261 35.37 -14.82 9.21
CA TYR A 261 34.61 -14.08 10.20
C TYR A 261 34.87 -14.65 11.58
N VAL A 262 35.26 -13.77 12.51
CA VAL A 262 35.40 -14.11 13.92
C VAL A 262 34.31 -13.39 14.68
N GLU A 263 33.52 -14.18 15.42
CA GLU A 263 32.44 -13.63 16.24
C GLU A 263 32.99 -12.69 17.32
N PRO A 264 32.50 -11.44 17.38
CA PRO A 264 32.90 -10.53 18.43
C PRO A 264 32.29 -10.96 19.76
N ALA A 265 32.98 -10.64 20.86
CA ALA A 265 32.51 -10.97 22.21
C ALA A 265 31.16 -10.31 22.55
N ASP A 266 30.91 -9.11 22.03
CA ASP A 266 29.70 -8.34 22.28
C ASP A 266 28.82 -8.29 21.02
N LEU A 267 27.98 -9.31 20.84
CA LEU A 267 26.94 -9.32 19.81
C LEU A 267 25.66 -8.64 20.31
N SER A 268 25.04 -7.84 19.46
CA SER A 268 23.67 -7.39 19.70
C SER A 268 22.71 -8.58 19.56
N GLU A 269 21.56 -8.53 20.26
CA GLU A 269 20.48 -9.52 20.09
C GLU A 269 20.07 -9.67 18.62
N PHE A 270 19.97 -8.55 17.91
CA PHE A 270 19.63 -8.56 16.48
C PHE A 270 20.69 -9.30 15.64
N ALA A 271 21.98 -8.99 15.85
CA ALA A 271 23.06 -9.63 15.11
C ALA A 271 23.14 -11.12 15.42
N GLY A 272 22.96 -11.51 16.69
CA GLY A 272 22.84 -12.91 17.10
C GLY A 272 21.75 -13.64 16.32
N ARG A 273 20.54 -13.09 16.28
CA ARG A 273 19.43 -13.66 15.51
C ARG A 273 19.72 -13.76 14.01
N MET A 274 20.32 -12.74 13.40
CA MET A 274 20.68 -12.79 11.98
C MET A 274 21.69 -13.90 11.68
N ARG A 275 22.52 -14.29 12.65
CA ARG A 275 23.54 -15.34 12.49
C ARG A 275 23.01 -16.75 12.71
N GLU A 276 21.78 -16.92 13.18
CA GLU A 276 21.20 -18.24 13.42
C GLU A 276 21.17 -19.09 12.14
N GLY A 277 21.82 -20.25 12.20
CA GLY A 277 21.98 -21.19 11.09
C GLY A 277 22.96 -20.74 10.00
N ALA A 278 23.68 -19.63 10.20
CA ALA A 278 24.77 -19.22 9.30
C ALA A 278 26.01 -20.10 9.53
N PRO A 279 26.83 -20.33 8.50
CA PRO A 279 28.03 -21.15 8.63
C PRO A 279 29.08 -20.47 9.52
N ASP A 280 29.73 -21.29 10.36
CA ASP A 280 30.76 -20.82 11.28
C ASP A 280 32.03 -20.36 10.55
N GLY A 281 32.68 -19.32 11.10
CA GLY A 281 33.99 -18.88 10.65
C GLY A 281 34.02 -18.14 9.31
N VAL A 282 32.89 -18.00 8.62
CA VAL A 282 32.80 -17.36 7.30
C VAL A 282 31.63 -16.39 7.23
N ILE A 283 31.80 -15.32 6.47
CA ILE A 283 30.72 -14.43 6.08
C ILE A 283 30.63 -14.34 4.56
N HIS A 284 29.40 -14.47 4.08
CA HIS A 284 29.09 -14.41 2.66
C HIS A 284 28.66 -13.01 2.22
N ASP A 285 29.04 -12.66 1.00
CA ASP A 285 28.59 -11.48 0.27
C ASP A 285 28.91 -10.15 0.98
N HIS A 286 29.94 -10.13 1.81
CA HIS A 286 30.41 -8.91 2.46
C HIS A 286 31.35 -8.11 1.54
N MET A 287 30.79 -7.65 0.42
CA MET A 287 31.50 -6.90 -0.62
C MET A 287 30.66 -5.73 -1.16
N THR A 288 31.35 -4.69 -1.64
CA THR A 288 30.73 -3.52 -2.29
C THR A 288 31.56 -3.05 -3.48
N ARG A 289 31.11 -2.00 -4.18
CA ARG A 289 31.85 -1.40 -5.31
C ARG A 289 33.14 -0.72 -4.85
N ARG A 290 34.12 -0.68 -5.76
CA ARG A 290 35.34 0.12 -5.60
C ARG A 290 34.98 1.59 -5.42
N VAL A 291 35.70 2.29 -4.55
CA VAL A 291 35.49 3.71 -4.26
C VAL A 291 36.38 4.54 -5.18
N ARG A 292 35.83 5.61 -5.78
CA ARG A 292 36.63 6.52 -6.62
C ARG A 292 37.51 7.39 -5.74
N SER A 293 38.63 7.86 -6.26
CA SER A 293 39.52 8.77 -5.52
C SER A 293 38.80 10.04 -5.03
N ASP A 294 37.93 10.63 -5.86
CA ASP A 294 37.13 11.80 -5.48
C ASP A 294 35.98 11.44 -4.54
N ASP A 295 35.35 10.26 -4.68
CA ASP A 295 34.38 9.79 -3.69
C ASP A 295 35.05 9.55 -2.32
N LEU A 296 36.27 8.99 -2.33
CA LEU A 296 37.04 8.72 -1.12
C LEU A 296 37.36 10.03 -0.41
N GLU A 297 37.88 11.03 -1.12
CA GLU A 297 38.13 12.39 -0.60
C GLU A 297 36.85 12.98 0.01
N ILE A 298 35.72 12.92 -0.70
CA ILE A 298 34.44 13.43 -0.20
C ILE A 298 34.04 12.71 1.10
N PHE A 299 34.12 11.38 1.11
CA PHE A 299 33.70 10.56 2.23
C PHE A 299 34.60 10.81 3.45
N SER A 300 35.92 10.87 3.26
CA SER A 300 36.88 11.00 4.36
C SER A 300 36.95 12.41 4.95
N GLU A 301 36.96 13.45 4.12
CA GLU A 301 37.31 14.81 4.56
C GLU A 301 36.08 15.71 4.78
N TYR A 302 34.97 15.46 4.09
CA TYR A 302 33.85 16.41 4.04
C TYR A 302 32.53 15.87 4.61
N MET A 303 32.39 14.55 4.79
CA MET A 303 31.12 13.93 5.12
C MET A 303 31.01 13.38 6.53
N THR A 304 30.01 13.88 7.24
CA THR A 304 29.40 13.26 8.43
C THR A 304 27.98 12.79 8.08
N SER A 305 27.28 12.14 9.02
CA SER A 305 25.87 11.78 8.83
C SER A 305 24.94 12.98 8.63
N LYS A 306 25.37 14.18 9.04
CA LYS A 306 24.61 15.44 8.94
C LYS A 306 24.91 16.26 7.70
N THR A 307 26.01 15.95 6.98
CA THR A 307 26.41 16.70 5.77
C THR A 307 25.38 16.54 4.67
N LEU A 308 24.92 17.65 4.09
CA LEU A 308 24.10 17.65 2.88
C LEU A 308 24.98 17.70 1.63
N TYR A 309 24.46 17.22 0.51
CA TYR A 309 25.22 17.22 -0.74
C TYR A 309 25.52 18.66 -1.24
N SER A 310 24.66 19.62 -0.88
CA SER A 310 24.87 21.05 -1.14
C SER A 310 26.10 21.64 -0.44
N ASP A 311 26.51 21.04 0.67
CA ASP A 311 27.58 21.56 1.53
C ASP A 311 28.97 21.16 1.01
N LEU A 312 29.02 20.27 0.02
CA LEU A 312 30.26 19.82 -0.59
C LEU A 312 30.87 20.91 -1.48
N PRO A 313 32.22 21.02 -1.53
CA PRO A 313 32.90 21.94 -2.44
C PRO A 313 32.43 21.79 -3.88
N GLU A 314 32.19 22.91 -4.60
CA GLU A 314 31.68 22.89 -5.98
C GLU A 314 32.51 22.03 -6.93
N LYS A 315 33.84 22.06 -6.77
CA LYS A 315 34.78 21.25 -7.55
C LYS A 315 34.58 19.73 -7.40
N LEU A 316 33.97 19.29 -6.28
CA LEU A 316 33.70 17.87 -5.97
C LEU A 316 32.24 17.47 -6.27
N ARG A 317 31.36 18.43 -6.55
CA ARG A 317 29.95 18.19 -6.87
C ARG A 317 29.81 17.76 -8.33
N ARG A 318 29.35 16.52 -8.55
CA ARG A 318 29.07 15.95 -9.90
C ARG A 318 27.65 16.17 -10.39
N TYR A 319 26.72 16.28 -9.46
CA TYR A 319 25.30 16.54 -9.68
C TYR A 319 24.96 17.98 -9.29
N ARG A 320 23.93 18.55 -9.91
CA ARG A 320 23.45 19.88 -9.56
C ARG A 320 22.79 19.84 -8.18
N ALA A 321 23.28 20.68 -7.26
CA ALA A 321 22.84 20.68 -5.86
C ALA A 321 21.41 21.23 -5.67
N ASP A 322 20.89 21.97 -6.64
CA ASP A 322 19.50 22.47 -6.66
C ASP A 322 18.46 21.35 -6.80
N ASN A 323 18.81 20.24 -7.44
CA ASN A 323 17.91 19.12 -7.74
C ASN A 323 18.23 17.84 -6.93
N PHE A 324 19.42 17.75 -6.33
CA PHE A 324 19.90 16.54 -5.67
C PHE A 324 20.55 16.84 -4.31
N THR A 325 19.80 17.48 -3.41
CA THR A 325 20.28 17.87 -2.07
C THR A 325 20.69 16.69 -1.20
N ASP A 326 20.19 15.48 -1.46
CA ASP A 326 20.43 14.26 -0.70
C ASP A 326 21.16 13.16 -1.51
N LYS A 327 21.86 13.53 -2.60
CA LYS A 327 22.52 12.55 -3.48
C LYS A 327 23.50 11.65 -2.74
N TYR A 328 24.23 12.22 -1.79
CA TYR A 328 25.18 11.52 -0.94
C TYR A 328 24.64 11.54 0.49
N LYS A 329 24.60 10.37 1.13
CA LYS A 329 24.17 10.25 2.51
C LYS A 329 25.05 9.23 3.23
N ARG A 330 25.85 9.73 4.17
CA ARG A 330 26.49 8.92 5.22
C ARG A 330 25.45 8.59 6.29
N LEU A 331 25.36 7.32 6.65
CA LEU A 331 24.45 6.84 7.67
C LEU A 331 25.02 7.13 9.08
N ALA A 332 24.17 7.08 10.09
CA ALA A 332 24.57 7.24 11.50
C ALA A 332 24.36 5.92 12.26
N TRP A 333 25.28 5.58 13.16
CA TRP A 333 25.23 4.35 13.94
C TRP A 333 23.99 4.23 14.82
N ASN A 334 23.61 5.32 15.48
CA ASN A 334 22.52 5.39 16.43
C ASN A 334 21.15 5.72 15.79
N GLU A 335 21.05 5.67 14.47
CA GLU A 335 19.81 5.93 13.73
C GLU A 335 19.38 4.70 12.92
N LEU A 336 18.15 4.74 12.42
CA LEU A 336 17.67 3.79 11.42
C LEU A 336 18.32 4.07 10.06
N SER A 337 18.50 3.02 9.26
CA SER A 337 18.88 3.21 7.85
C SER A 337 17.76 3.86 7.03
N ARG A 338 18.13 4.45 5.90
CA ARG A 338 17.14 4.80 4.86
C ARG A 338 16.56 3.53 4.25
N SER A 339 15.38 3.62 3.63
CA SER A 339 14.80 2.47 2.92
C SER A 339 15.80 1.88 1.93
N ILE A 340 16.16 0.61 2.05
CA ILE A 340 17.01 -0.07 1.07
C ILE A 340 16.19 -0.23 -0.22
N THR A 341 16.63 0.41 -1.30
CA THR A 341 15.94 0.39 -2.59
C THR A 341 16.77 -0.37 -3.61
N ALA A 342 16.15 -0.97 -4.62
CA ALA A 342 16.86 -1.65 -5.70
C ALA A 342 17.86 -0.75 -6.47
N HIS A 343 17.75 0.58 -6.34
CA HIS A 343 18.71 1.52 -6.89
C HIS A 343 20.09 1.44 -6.21
N ILE A 344 20.20 0.84 -5.01
CA ILE A 344 21.50 0.58 -4.36
C ILE A 344 22.45 -0.22 -5.25
N ALA A 345 21.92 -1.05 -6.15
CA ALA A 345 22.68 -1.80 -7.15
C ALA A 345 23.48 -0.92 -8.16
N LYS A 346 23.19 0.39 -8.19
CA LYS A 346 23.91 1.37 -9.03
C LYS A 346 25.09 1.95 -8.28
N ASP A 347 24.92 3.14 -7.73
CA ASP A 347 26.02 3.89 -7.12
C ASP A 347 26.05 3.78 -5.59
N GLY A 348 24.91 3.45 -4.96
CA GLY A 348 24.80 3.25 -3.53
C GLY A 348 25.01 4.51 -2.69
N TYR A 349 25.09 5.71 -3.28
CA TYR A 349 25.50 6.92 -2.56
C TYR A 349 24.54 7.39 -1.47
N TRP A 350 23.31 6.86 -1.45
CA TRP A 350 22.36 7.06 -0.35
C TRP A 350 22.66 6.23 0.90
N TYR A 351 23.63 5.33 0.81
CA TYR A 351 23.95 4.32 1.81
C TYR A 351 25.47 4.26 2.00
N ILE A 352 26.08 5.38 2.39
CA ILE A 352 27.51 5.43 2.74
C ILE A 352 27.64 4.94 4.20
N HIS A 353 28.55 3.99 4.41
CA HIS A 353 28.79 3.37 5.71
C HIS A 353 29.16 4.43 6.77
N PRO A 354 28.74 4.28 8.05
CA PRO A 354 28.93 5.34 9.04
C PRO A 354 30.39 5.75 9.23
N GLU A 355 31.32 4.81 9.17
CA GLU A 355 32.76 5.08 9.34
C GLU A 355 33.58 4.74 8.11
N ASP A 356 33.64 3.46 7.70
CA ASP A 356 34.34 3.03 6.49
C ASP A 356 33.96 3.91 5.30
N HIS A 357 34.96 4.39 4.55
CA HIS A 357 34.77 5.38 3.49
C HIS A 357 34.31 4.72 2.18
N ARG A 358 33.17 4.02 2.25
CA ARG A 358 32.55 3.20 1.20
C ARG A 358 31.04 3.21 1.32
N THR A 359 30.37 2.71 0.29
CA THR A 359 28.94 2.35 0.38
C THR A 359 28.75 1.05 1.14
N LEU A 360 27.52 0.76 1.57
CA LEU A 360 27.19 -0.52 2.18
C LEU A 360 27.53 -1.70 1.26
N THR A 361 27.89 -2.83 1.87
CA THR A 361 28.06 -4.13 1.24
C THR A 361 26.72 -4.83 1.02
N VAL A 362 26.73 -5.90 0.21
CA VAL A 362 25.55 -6.75 0.00
C VAL A 362 25.06 -7.33 1.33
N ARG A 363 25.96 -7.89 2.15
CA ARG A 363 25.65 -8.42 3.49
C ARG A 363 25.06 -7.38 4.45
N GLU A 364 25.62 -6.18 4.51
CA GLU A 364 25.06 -5.09 5.33
C GLU A 364 23.65 -4.70 4.87
N ALA A 365 23.44 -4.58 3.55
CA ALA A 365 22.12 -4.28 2.99
C ALA A 365 21.11 -5.41 3.26
N ALA A 366 21.55 -6.67 3.19
CA ALA A 366 20.75 -7.85 3.49
C ALA A 366 20.30 -7.86 4.96
N ARG A 367 21.21 -7.63 5.91
CA ARG A 367 20.88 -7.52 7.34
C ARG A 367 19.96 -6.35 7.65
N ILE A 368 20.15 -5.20 6.99
CA ILE A 368 19.24 -4.06 7.17
C ILE A 368 17.83 -4.39 6.65
N GLN A 369 17.74 -5.20 5.60
CA GLN A 369 16.48 -5.78 5.12
C GLN A 369 16.02 -6.98 5.94
N THR A 370 16.74 -7.40 6.98
CA THR A 370 16.43 -8.54 7.87
C THR A 370 16.48 -9.90 7.21
N PHE A 371 17.29 -10.06 6.17
CA PHE A 371 17.71 -11.38 5.72
C PHE A 371 18.75 -11.96 6.69
N PRO A 372 18.59 -13.22 7.14
CA PRO A 372 19.58 -13.88 7.95
C PRO A 372 20.87 -14.14 7.14
N ASP A 373 21.96 -14.38 7.86
CA ASP A 373 23.30 -14.56 7.30
C ASP A 373 23.45 -15.87 6.52
N ARG A 374 22.61 -16.86 6.83
CA ARG A 374 22.47 -18.10 6.04
C ARG A 374 21.86 -17.87 4.65
N PHE A 375 21.09 -16.79 4.46
CA PHE A 375 20.44 -16.51 3.19
C PHE A 375 21.48 -16.09 2.13
N ARG A 376 21.46 -16.77 0.98
CA ARG A 376 22.38 -16.51 -0.15
C ARG A 376 21.62 -15.91 -1.32
N PHE A 377 22.31 -15.13 -2.15
CA PHE A 377 21.75 -14.47 -3.33
C PHE A 377 22.51 -14.87 -4.59
N ALA A 378 21.82 -15.49 -5.55
CA ALA A 378 22.41 -15.88 -6.83
C ALA A 378 22.73 -14.65 -7.70
N GLY A 379 23.75 -14.81 -8.54
CA GLY A 379 24.17 -13.83 -9.53
C GLY A 379 25.27 -12.87 -9.10
N THR A 380 25.34 -11.74 -9.81
CA THR A 380 26.38 -10.73 -9.55
C THR A 380 26.04 -9.89 -8.33
N ARG A 381 27.03 -9.16 -7.78
CA ARG A 381 26.83 -8.19 -6.69
C ARG A 381 25.68 -7.21 -6.97
N SER A 382 25.56 -6.73 -8.21
CA SER A 382 24.49 -5.82 -8.61
C SER A 382 23.12 -6.50 -8.72
N ASP A 383 23.09 -7.81 -8.93
CA ASP A 383 21.85 -8.59 -8.91
C ASP A 383 21.39 -8.80 -7.46
N ALA A 384 22.28 -9.23 -6.56
CA ALA A 384 22.00 -9.35 -5.14
C ALA A 384 21.47 -8.04 -4.53
N PHE A 385 22.12 -6.89 -4.80
CA PHE A 385 21.62 -5.59 -4.36
C PHE A 385 20.21 -5.24 -4.90
N ARG A 386 19.91 -5.63 -6.14
CA ARG A 386 18.59 -5.39 -6.74
C ARG A 386 17.53 -6.25 -6.07
N GLN A 387 17.83 -7.53 -5.88
CA GLN A 387 16.99 -8.51 -5.18
C GLN A 387 16.67 -8.02 -3.76
N ILE A 388 17.71 -7.70 -2.96
CA ILE A 388 17.56 -7.18 -1.60
C ILE A 388 16.71 -5.91 -1.57
N GLY A 389 16.93 -4.96 -2.49
CA GLY A 389 16.20 -3.71 -2.50
C GLY A 389 14.73 -3.82 -2.93
N ASN A 390 14.40 -4.80 -3.77
CA ASN A 390 13.04 -5.09 -4.20
C ASN A 390 12.25 -5.86 -3.12
N ALA A 391 12.92 -6.69 -2.33
CA ALA A 391 12.29 -7.57 -1.36
C ALA A 391 11.46 -6.84 -0.29
N VAL A 392 10.43 -7.53 0.21
CA VAL A 392 9.83 -7.26 1.52
C VAL A 392 10.83 -7.67 2.60
N PRO A 393 11.05 -6.88 3.67
CA PRO A 393 11.88 -7.34 4.79
C PRO A 393 11.27 -8.61 5.41
N PRO A 394 12.04 -9.70 5.62
CA PRO A 394 11.51 -10.94 6.19
C PRO A 394 10.76 -10.76 7.52
N LEU A 395 11.27 -9.95 8.47
CA LEU A 395 10.53 -9.72 9.73
C LEU A 395 9.18 -9.03 9.53
N LEU A 396 9.05 -8.17 8.51
CA LEU A 396 7.76 -7.57 8.17
C LEU A 396 6.82 -8.60 7.52
N GLY A 397 7.36 -9.44 6.64
CA GLY A 397 6.64 -10.56 6.05
C GLY A 397 6.13 -11.52 7.11
N HIS A 398 6.98 -11.90 8.06
CA HIS A 398 6.64 -12.71 9.23
C HIS A 398 5.53 -12.10 10.06
N ALA A 399 5.67 -10.82 10.43
CA ALA A 399 4.65 -10.12 11.21
C ALA A 399 3.29 -10.10 10.51
N ALA A 400 3.26 -9.98 9.18
CA ALA A 400 2.02 -9.98 8.39
C ALA A 400 1.44 -11.39 8.19
N ALA A 401 2.27 -12.38 7.87
CA ALA A 401 1.86 -13.77 7.64
C ALA A 401 1.37 -14.44 8.93
N SER A 402 1.93 -14.07 10.08
CA SER A 402 1.48 -14.56 11.40
C SER A 402 0.02 -14.20 11.69
N VAL A 403 -0.45 -13.05 11.20
CA VAL A 403 -1.82 -12.55 11.47
C VAL A 403 -2.89 -13.45 10.87
N VAL A 404 -2.56 -14.07 9.73
CA VAL A 404 -3.51 -14.86 8.93
C VAL A 404 -3.32 -16.37 9.13
N LEU A 405 -2.49 -16.76 10.11
CA LEU A 405 -2.41 -18.15 10.53
C LEU A 405 -3.79 -18.66 10.94
N PRO A 406 -4.04 -19.96 10.71
CA PRO A 406 -5.22 -20.63 11.23
C PRO A 406 -5.44 -20.38 12.71
N ILE A 407 -6.66 -20.04 13.09
CA ILE A 407 -7.07 -20.02 14.50
C ILE A 407 -7.66 -21.39 14.83
N GLU A 408 -7.15 -22.01 15.90
CA GLU A 408 -7.61 -23.31 16.36
C GLU A 408 -9.11 -23.30 16.66
N GLY A 409 -9.82 -24.35 16.21
CA GLY A 409 -11.26 -24.51 16.40
C GLY A 409 -12.15 -23.70 15.45
N MET A 410 -11.59 -22.84 14.58
CA MET A 410 -12.36 -22.10 13.58
C MET A 410 -12.39 -22.86 12.26
N PRO A 411 -13.58 -23.20 11.72
CA PRO A 411 -13.69 -23.86 10.43
C PRO A 411 -13.25 -22.91 9.31
N GLU A 412 -12.64 -23.48 8.28
CA GLU A 412 -12.40 -22.78 7.03
C GLU A 412 -13.70 -22.56 6.27
N ASP A 413 -13.77 -21.45 5.52
CA ASP A 413 -14.98 -21.03 4.82
C ASP A 413 -16.22 -21.11 5.73
N SER A 414 -16.17 -20.35 6.83
CA SER A 414 -17.20 -20.36 7.88
C SER A 414 -18.55 -19.78 7.41
N GLY A 415 -18.70 -19.50 6.11
CA GLY A 415 -19.80 -18.70 5.57
C GLY A 415 -19.74 -17.25 6.07
N LEU A 416 -18.54 -16.76 6.36
CA LEU A 416 -18.32 -15.43 6.92
C LEU A 416 -18.98 -14.37 6.04
N VAL A 417 -19.81 -13.53 6.65
CA VAL A 417 -20.34 -12.32 6.01
C VAL A 417 -19.57 -11.14 6.58
N PRO A 418 -18.57 -10.59 5.86
CA PRO A 418 -17.67 -9.57 6.40
C PRO A 418 -18.45 -8.36 6.94
N HIS A 419 -18.08 -7.87 8.13
CA HIS A 419 -18.74 -6.75 8.78
C HIS A 419 -18.84 -5.54 7.86
N TRP A 420 -17.72 -5.15 7.24
CA TRP A 420 -17.66 -3.97 6.38
C TRP A 420 -18.56 -4.08 5.15
N ARG A 421 -18.72 -5.28 4.60
CA ARG A 421 -19.72 -5.53 3.54
C ARG A 421 -21.14 -5.23 4.04
N GLN A 422 -21.51 -5.73 5.22
CA GLN A 422 -22.82 -5.44 5.81
C GLN A 422 -23.02 -3.94 6.06
N VAL A 423 -21.99 -3.24 6.57
CA VAL A 423 -22.04 -1.78 6.75
C VAL A 423 -22.31 -1.07 5.43
N ARG A 424 -21.63 -1.48 4.36
CA ARG A 424 -21.79 -0.87 3.03
C ARG A 424 -23.16 -1.16 2.42
N ASP A 425 -23.67 -2.38 2.58
CA ASP A 425 -25.02 -2.75 2.13
C ASP A 425 -26.10 -1.94 2.86
N ASP A 426 -25.99 -1.80 4.18
CA ASP A 426 -26.92 -1.00 4.98
C ASP A 426 -26.86 0.49 4.61
N LEU A 427 -25.65 1.01 4.37
CA LEU A 427 -25.43 2.38 3.96
C LEU A 427 -26.04 2.65 2.58
N GLY A 428 -25.86 1.74 1.62
CA GLY A 428 -26.46 1.79 0.29
C GLY A 428 -27.98 1.76 0.34
N LYS A 429 -28.56 0.78 1.04
CA LYS A 429 -30.03 0.65 1.23
C LYS A 429 -30.63 1.90 1.87
N TRP A 430 -29.96 2.47 2.87
CA TRP A 430 -30.41 3.71 3.48
C TRP A 430 -30.34 4.88 2.50
N ALA A 431 -29.27 4.98 1.71
CA ALA A 431 -29.10 6.04 0.72
C ALA A 431 -30.18 5.98 -0.37
N ASP A 432 -30.49 4.79 -0.87
CA ASP A 432 -31.57 4.58 -1.84
C ASP A 432 -32.93 4.99 -1.25
N ALA A 433 -33.25 4.53 -0.04
CA ALA A 433 -34.50 4.92 0.64
C ALA A 433 -34.57 6.45 0.90
N ALA A 434 -33.46 7.07 1.27
CA ALA A 434 -33.39 8.52 1.47
C ALA A 434 -33.53 9.29 0.15
N ARG A 435 -33.03 8.72 -0.96
CA ARG A 435 -33.16 9.28 -2.31
C ARG A 435 -34.61 9.21 -2.80
N GLU A 436 -35.31 8.09 -2.58
CA GLU A 436 -36.72 7.89 -2.99
C GLU A 436 -37.72 8.78 -2.23
N GLN A 437 -37.36 9.22 -1.01
CA GLN A 437 -38.15 10.16 -0.23
C GLN A 437 -37.88 11.61 -0.68
N GLU A 438 -37.79 12.55 0.26
CA GLU A 438 -37.62 13.97 -0.03
C GLU A 438 -36.14 14.38 -0.19
N GLY A 439 -35.23 13.42 -0.30
CA GLY A 439 -33.78 13.61 -0.25
C GLY A 439 -33.05 13.47 -1.58
N TRP A 440 -33.76 13.21 -2.70
CA TRP A 440 -33.16 12.86 -4.00
C TRP A 440 -31.99 13.76 -4.43
N TYR A 441 -32.11 15.06 -4.18
CA TYR A 441 -31.13 16.07 -4.58
C TYR A 441 -29.77 15.98 -3.85
N GLN A 442 -29.65 15.13 -2.84
CA GLN A 442 -28.42 14.94 -2.06
C GLN A 442 -27.57 13.76 -2.53
N PHE A 443 -28.11 12.93 -3.44
CA PHE A 443 -27.54 11.66 -3.86
C PHE A 443 -27.45 11.60 -5.40
N PRO A 444 -26.52 10.79 -5.94
CA PRO A 444 -26.54 10.42 -7.35
C PRO A 444 -27.74 9.52 -7.67
N GLY A 445 -28.20 9.55 -8.92
CA GLY A 445 -29.30 8.73 -9.43
C GLY A 445 -29.95 9.33 -10.67
N ASP A 446 -31.00 8.68 -11.19
CA ASP A 446 -31.63 9.00 -12.48
C ASP A 446 -32.17 10.44 -12.59
N GLU A 447 -32.54 11.06 -11.46
CA GLU A 447 -33.05 12.42 -11.42
C GLU A 447 -31.95 13.50 -11.29
N MET A 448 -30.71 13.08 -11.08
CA MET A 448 -29.56 13.95 -10.83
C MET A 448 -28.69 14.08 -12.09
N GLU A 449 -28.96 15.10 -12.89
CA GLU A 449 -28.16 15.45 -14.07
C GLU A 449 -27.33 16.73 -13.82
N ALA A 450 -26.58 17.16 -14.84
CA ALA A 450 -25.70 18.33 -14.76
C ALA A 450 -26.38 19.61 -14.23
N PRO A 451 -27.62 19.98 -14.63
CA PRO A 451 -28.28 21.16 -14.09
C PRO A 451 -28.56 21.07 -12.58
N GLN A 452 -29.05 19.91 -12.12
CA GLN A 452 -29.40 19.69 -10.71
C GLN A 452 -28.13 19.65 -9.85
N ALA A 453 -27.12 18.91 -10.31
CA ALA A 453 -25.84 18.81 -9.63
C ALA A 453 -25.17 20.19 -9.49
N ALA A 454 -25.24 21.04 -10.53
CA ALA A 454 -24.65 22.38 -10.48
C ALA A 454 -25.35 23.30 -9.49
N VAL A 455 -26.69 23.28 -9.47
CA VAL A 455 -27.49 24.07 -8.52
C VAL A 455 -27.20 23.62 -7.08
N MET A 456 -27.19 22.31 -6.82
CA MET A 456 -26.91 21.77 -5.50
C MET A 456 -25.46 22.07 -5.05
N ALA A 457 -24.47 21.97 -5.97
CA ALA A 457 -23.07 22.28 -5.68
C ALA A 457 -22.88 23.73 -5.23
N LEU A 458 -23.53 24.69 -5.91
CA LEU A 458 -23.50 26.10 -5.54
C LEU A 458 -24.19 26.36 -4.20
N LEU A 459 -25.31 25.66 -3.92
CA LEU A 459 -26.08 25.79 -2.69
C LEU A 459 -25.44 25.12 -1.47
N ALA A 460 -24.56 24.13 -1.63
CA ALA A 460 -24.00 23.35 -0.52
C ALA A 460 -23.23 24.18 0.53
N GLY A 461 -22.71 25.35 0.14
CA GLY A 461 -22.06 26.30 1.05
C GLY A 461 -22.97 27.44 1.54
N SER A 462 -24.27 27.40 1.23
CA SER A 462 -25.25 28.36 1.72
C SER A 462 -25.72 27.96 3.13
N ARG A 463 -26.02 28.93 4.00
CA ARG A 463 -26.58 28.67 5.34
C ARG A 463 -28.11 28.45 5.30
N MET A 464 -28.62 27.91 4.21
CA MET A 464 -30.06 27.69 4.01
C MET A 464 -30.55 26.46 4.78
N LYS A 465 -31.82 26.48 5.15
CA LYS A 465 -32.51 25.32 5.74
C LYS A 465 -32.73 24.26 4.67
N SER A 466 -32.76 22.99 5.06
CA SER A 466 -32.98 21.87 4.14
C SER A 466 -34.29 21.98 3.35
N SER A 467 -35.35 22.52 3.95
CA SER A 467 -36.64 22.76 3.28
C SER A 467 -36.53 23.81 2.17
N GLU A 468 -35.74 24.87 2.37
CA GLU A 468 -35.56 25.92 1.37
C GLU A 468 -34.71 25.42 0.19
N ILE A 469 -33.69 24.61 0.47
CA ILE A 469 -32.89 23.95 -0.58
C ILE A 469 -33.79 23.01 -1.39
N ARG A 470 -34.63 22.21 -0.74
CA ARG A 470 -35.59 21.31 -1.41
C ARG A 470 -36.51 22.08 -2.35
N ASP A 471 -37.10 23.18 -1.89
CA ASP A 471 -37.99 24.00 -2.70
C ASP A 471 -37.32 24.54 -3.97
N ILE A 472 -36.01 24.83 -3.91
CA ILE A 472 -35.21 25.22 -5.08
C ILE A 472 -34.94 24.01 -5.97
N MET A 473 -34.58 22.87 -5.38
CA MET A 473 -34.26 21.65 -6.12
C MET A 473 -35.47 21.09 -6.87
N GLU A 474 -36.69 21.19 -6.32
CA GLU A 474 -37.92 20.79 -7.02
C GLU A 474 -38.20 21.62 -8.28
N VAL A 475 -37.72 22.88 -8.36
CA VAL A 475 -37.84 23.68 -9.59
C VAL A 475 -37.01 23.11 -10.73
N VAL A 476 -35.83 22.56 -10.39
CA VAL A 476 -34.88 22.03 -11.38
C VAL A 476 -35.04 20.53 -11.60
N ARG A 477 -35.83 19.81 -10.80
CA ARG A 477 -36.08 18.36 -10.94
C ARG A 477 -36.51 17.98 -12.37
N GLY A 478 -35.86 16.98 -12.96
CA GLY A 478 -36.14 16.49 -14.31
C GLY A 478 -35.86 17.46 -15.46
N ARG A 479 -35.21 18.61 -15.20
CA ARG A 479 -34.87 19.61 -16.23
C ARG A 479 -33.53 19.28 -16.89
N LYS A 480 -33.51 19.26 -18.22
CA LYS A 480 -32.26 19.04 -19.00
C LYS A 480 -31.38 20.29 -19.13
N ALA A 481 -31.89 21.48 -18.78
CA ALA A 481 -31.16 22.74 -18.82
C ALA A 481 -31.77 23.78 -17.87
N VAL A 482 -30.97 24.75 -17.44
CA VAL A 482 -31.44 25.93 -16.70
C VAL A 482 -31.87 26.99 -17.71
N THR A 483 -33.18 27.22 -17.88
CA THR A 483 -33.69 28.30 -18.74
C THR A 483 -33.85 29.60 -17.96
N SER A 484 -33.99 30.74 -18.64
CA SER A 484 -34.23 32.03 -17.97
C SER A 484 -35.39 31.98 -16.96
N ARG A 485 -36.50 31.32 -17.32
CA ARG A 485 -37.65 31.12 -16.43
C ARG A 485 -37.31 30.28 -15.20
N VAL A 486 -36.55 29.19 -15.37
CA VAL A 486 -36.12 28.33 -14.26
C VAL A 486 -35.15 29.10 -13.36
N PHE A 487 -34.22 29.84 -13.96
CA PHE A 487 -33.26 30.68 -13.26
C PHE A 487 -33.93 31.75 -12.39
N GLU A 488 -34.92 32.47 -12.92
CA GLU A 488 -35.71 33.43 -12.13
C GLU A 488 -36.40 32.75 -10.95
N GLN A 489 -37.02 31.58 -11.16
CA GLN A 489 -37.71 30.84 -10.10
C GLN A 489 -36.78 30.40 -8.97
N ILE A 490 -35.58 29.89 -9.28
CA ILE A 490 -34.60 29.50 -8.25
C ILE A 490 -34.06 30.71 -7.49
N ILE A 491 -33.82 31.84 -8.16
CA ILE A 491 -33.36 33.08 -7.53
C ILE A 491 -34.43 33.68 -6.62
N THR A 492 -35.70 33.64 -7.02
CA THR A 492 -36.82 34.10 -6.18
C THR A 492 -36.96 33.25 -4.91
N LYS A 493 -36.78 31.92 -5.01
CA LYS A 493 -36.87 31.00 -3.87
C LYS A 493 -35.65 31.05 -2.94
N ALA A 494 -34.51 31.56 -3.39
CA ALA A 494 -33.35 31.76 -2.53
C ALA A 494 -33.61 32.86 -1.50
N THR A 495 -33.76 32.49 -0.22
CA THR A 495 -34.15 33.41 0.86
C THR A 495 -33.00 34.26 1.39
N THR A 496 -31.75 33.89 1.11
CA THR A 496 -30.56 34.60 1.62
C THR A 496 -29.77 35.27 0.49
N ALA A 497 -29.16 36.43 0.78
CA ALA A 497 -28.31 37.13 -0.18
C ALA A 497 -27.13 36.27 -0.64
N SER A 498 -26.54 35.47 0.26
CA SER A 498 -25.45 34.56 -0.09
C SER A 498 -25.88 33.45 -1.05
N ALA A 499 -27.09 32.90 -0.89
CA ALA A 499 -27.60 31.90 -1.82
C ALA A 499 -27.89 32.49 -3.20
N LYS A 500 -28.47 33.70 -3.26
CA LYS A 500 -28.68 34.43 -4.51
C LYS A 500 -27.36 34.68 -5.25
N ASP A 501 -26.36 35.22 -4.56
CA ASP A 501 -25.02 35.47 -5.14
C ASP A 501 -24.39 34.19 -5.71
N ARG A 502 -24.45 33.09 -4.96
CA ARG A 502 -23.95 31.78 -5.41
C ARG A 502 -24.70 31.29 -6.65
N LEU A 503 -26.03 31.35 -6.66
CA LEU A 503 -26.85 30.89 -7.78
C LEU A 503 -26.70 31.79 -9.02
N SER A 504 -26.44 33.09 -8.86
CA SER A 504 -26.19 34.02 -9.96
C SER A 504 -25.02 33.59 -10.85
N ARG A 505 -24.10 32.77 -10.33
CA ARG A 505 -23.01 32.18 -11.12
C ARG A 505 -23.50 31.25 -12.23
N LEU A 506 -24.75 30.77 -12.19
CA LEU A 506 -25.36 29.98 -13.27
C LEU A 506 -25.60 30.79 -14.54
N GLN A 507 -25.66 32.13 -14.46
CA GLN A 507 -26.00 33.03 -15.56
C GLN A 507 -25.28 32.72 -16.90
N PRO A 508 -23.97 32.40 -16.95
CA PRO A 508 -23.27 32.11 -18.20
C PRO A 508 -23.78 30.88 -18.96
N LEU A 509 -24.52 29.99 -18.29
CA LEU A 509 -25.04 28.74 -18.85
C LEU A 509 -26.57 28.73 -18.98
N VAL A 510 -27.24 29.83 -18.60
CA VAL A 510 -28.69 29.97 -18.75
C VAL A 510 -29.05 29.95 -20.24
N ASP A 511 -30.07 29.17 -20.59
CA ASP A 511 -30.54 28.92 -21.97
C ASP A 511 -29.55 28.20 -22.91
N ASP A 512 -28.30 27.95 -22.51
CA ASP A 512 -27.34 27.11 -23.24
C ASP A 512 -27.63 25.62 -23.02
N ARG A 513 -28.60 25.06 -23.74
CA ARG A 513 -28.96 23.63 -23.65
C ARG A 513 -27.80 22.69 -23.94
N ASN A 514 -26.83 23.11 -24.77
CA ASN A 514 -25.71 22.27 -25.16
C ASN A 514 -24.68 22.14 -24.02
N ALA A 515 -24.51 23.17 -23.18
CA ALA A 515 -23.62 23.14 -22.01
C ALA A 515 -23.91 21.97 -21.08
N TRP A 516 -25.17 21.63 -20.91
CA TRP A 516 -25.68 20.63 -19.96
C TRP A 516 -25.71 19.21 -20.55
N SER A 517 -25.34 19.04 -21.81
CA SER A 517 -25.35 17.73 -22.48
C SER A 517 -24.30 16.78 -21.90
N GLU A 518 -24.52 15.49 -22.10
CA GLU A 518 -23.59 14.42 -21.75
C GLU A 518 -22.15 14.68 -22.23
N ALA A 519 -21.99 15.22 -23.43
CA ALA A 519 -20.69 15.52 -24.02
C ALA A 519 -19.99 16.74 -23.41
N LYS A 520 -20.72 17.62 -22.72
CA LYS A 520 -20.20 18.93 -22.23
C LYS A 520 -20.35 19.15 -20.73
N LYS A 521 -21.02 18.26 -19.99
CA LYS A 521 -21.20 18.38 -18.53
C LYS A 521 -19.89 18.56 -17.76
N ASN A 522 -18.80 17.92 -18.20
CA ASN A 522 -17.48 18.07 -17.58
C ASN A 522 -16.86 19.48 -17.74
N SER A 523 -17.39 20.32 -18.65
CA SER A 523 -16.98 21.72 -18.80
C SER A 523 -17.73 22.69 -17.86
N VAL A 524 -18.81 22.23 -17.23
CA VAL A 524 -19.66 23.06 -16.36
C VAL A 524 -18.89 23.65 -15.18
N PRO A 525 -18.05 22.90 -14.44
CA PRO A 525 -17.29 23.45 -13.32
C PRO A 525 -16.41 24.65 -13.70
N GLU A 526 -15.67 24.54 -14.81
CA GLU A 526 -14.81 25.62 -15.32
C GLU A 526 -15.64 26.84 -15.73
N ARG A 527 -16.72 26.63 -16.49
CA ARG A 527 -17.58 27.71 -17.01
C ARG A 527 -18.34 28.44 -15.90
N LEU A 528 -18.63 27.79 -14.78
CA LEU A 528 -19.28 28.37 -13.60
C LEU A 528 -18.29 28.83 -12.52
N GLY A 529 -16.98 28.67 -12.77
CA GLY A 529 -15.90 29.04 -11.85
C GLY A 529 -15.96 28.31 -10.50
N PHE A 530 -16.30 27.02 -10.51
CA PHE A 530 -16.45 26.20 -9.30
C PHE A 530 -15.20 26.24 -8.42
N LYS A 531 -15.43 26.37 -7.11
CA LYS A 531 -14.38 26.12 -6.11
C LYS A 531 -14.14 24.61 -6.01
N PRO A 532 -12.96 24.17 -5.53
CA PRO A 532 -12.64 22.74 -5.44
C PRO A 532 -13.70 21.89 -4.70
N ALA A 533 -14.32 22.42 -3.64
CA ALA A 533 -15.38 21.72 -2.93
C ALA A 533 -16.72 21.64 -3.70
N GLU A 534 -17.00 22.64 -4.55
CA GLU A 534 -18.20 22.68 -5.40
C GLU A 534 -18.04 21.68 -6.56
N GLU A 535 -16.87 21.66 -7.19
CA GLU A 535 -16.51 20.71 -8.25
C GLU A 535 -16.53 19.26 -7.76
N ALA A 536 -15.96 18.99 -6.58
CA ALA A 536 -15.98 17.66 -5.99
C ALA A 536 -17.41 17.18 -5.70
N LEU A 537 -18.28 18.07 -5.21
CA LEU A 537 -19.68 17.72 -4.98
C LEU A 537 -20.47 17.54 -6.28
N TYR A 538 -20.24 18.38 -7.28
CA TYR A 538 -20.85 18.25 -8.61
C TYR A 538 -20.52 16.88 -9.21
N THR A 539 -19.25 16.52 -9.21
CA THR A 539 -18.75 15.24 -9.73
C THR A 539 -19.32 14.06 -8.94
N LEU A 540 -19.40 14.16 -7.61
CA LEU A 540 -20.01 13.13 -6.77
C LEU A 540 -21.49 12.89 -7.11
N LEU A 541 -22.25 13.96 -7.30
CA LEU A 541 -23.70 13.88 -7.57
C LEU A 541 -24.00 13.35 -8.98
N LEU A 542 -23.11 13.57 -9.94
CA LEU A 542 -23.24 12.92 -11.26
C LEU A 542 -23.06 11.39 -11.18
N GLY A 543 -22.35 10.88 -10.17
CA GLY A 543 -22.20 9.43 -9.96
C GLY A 543 -21.31 8.70 -10.98
N GLU A 544 -20.59 9.44 -11.82
CA GLU A 544 -19.79 8.88 -12.92
C GLU A 544 -18.38 8.46 -12.52
N GLN A 545 -17.90 8.97 -11.38
CA GLN A 545 -16.54 8.74 -10.92
C GLN A 545 -16.54 8.18 -9.51
N ASP A 546 -15.64 7.22 -9.29
CA ASP A 546 -15.35 6.68 -7.98
C ASP A 546 -14.53 7.71 -7.16
N LEU A 547 -15.23 8.71 -6.63
CA LEU A 547 -14.64 9.87 -5.94
C LEU A 547 -14.76 9.74 -4.42
N LEU A 548 -13.63 9.88 -3.72
CA LEU A 548 -13.61 10.04 -2.26
C LEU A 548 -13.70 11.52 -1.86
N LEU A 549 -14.87 11.94 -1.38
CA LEU A 549 -15.08 13.30 -0.88
C LEU A 549 -14.64 13.42 0.60
N ILE A 550 -13.40 13.85 0.81
CA ILE A 550 -12.80 14.01 2.14
C ILE A 550 -13.32 15.28 2.83
N THR A 551 -14.46 15.15 3.52
CA THR A 551 -14.99 16.21 4.41
C THR A 551 -14.81 15.85 5.87
N GLN A 552 -14.71 16.85 6.74
CA GLN A 552 -14.69 16.64 8.20
C GLN A 552 -15.92 15.87 8.69
N GLY A 553 -17.08 16.03 8.03
CA GLY A 553 -18.29 15.25 8.32
C GLY A 553 -18.11 13.77 8.04
N ALA A 554 -17.67 13.44 6.84
CA ALA A 554 -17.45 12.05 6.42
C ALA A 554 -16.34 11.37 7.23
N LEU A 555 -15.21 12.06 7.46
CA LEU A 555 -14.12 11.56 8.27
C LEU A 555 -14.57 11.20 9.69
N ARG A 556 -15.40 12.04 10.31
CA ARG A 556 -15.93 11.78 11.66
C ARG A 556 -16.91 10.62 11.70
N VAL A 557 -17.74 10.45 10.67
CA VAL A 557 -18.59 9.24 10.55
C VAL A 557 -17.70 8.01 10.46
N ALA A 558 -16.73 8.02 9.56
CA ALA A 558 -15.80 6.91 9.37
C ALA A 558 -15.04 6.57 10.66
N ALA A 559 -14.47 7.58 11.34
CA ALA A 559 -13.73 7.38 12.57
C ALA A 559 -14.60 6.79 13.69
N ARG A 560 -15.83 7.29 13.89
CA ARG A 560 -16.73 6.76 14.94
C ARG A 560 -17.26 5.36 14.66
N VAL A 561 -17.48 5.00 13.39
CA VAL A 561 -17.86 3.63 13.01
C VAL A 561 -16.68 2.69 13.20
N ASN A 562 -15.46 3.10 12.80
CA ASN A 562 -14.24 2.33 13.01
C ASN A 562 -13.73 2.33 14.47
N GLY A 563 -14.27 3.18 15.35
CA GLY A 563 -13.75 3.38 16.72
C GLY A 563 -12.34 3.97 16.76
N SER A 564 -11.95 4.70 15.71
CA SER A 564 -10.66 5.36 15.60
C SER A 564 -10.75 6.83 16.01
N THR A 565 -9.59 7.48 16.11
CA THR A 565 -9.45 8.94 16.23
C THR A 565 -8.95 9.55 14.90
N GLY A 566 -9.20 8.89 13.77
CA GLY A 566 -8.72 9.29 12.44
C GLY A 566 -9.28 10.64 11.95
N ASP A 567 -10.35 11.15 12.56
CA ASP A 567 -10.87 12.50 12.35
C ASP A 567 -10.13 13.58 13.16
N GLN A 568 -9.32 13.17 14.15
CA GLN A 568 -8.60 14.05 15.08
C GLN A 568 -7.08 14.04 14.85
N ILE A 569 -6.51 12.94 14.32
CA ILE A 569 -5.07 12.74 14.11
C ILE A 569 -4.74 12.77 12.61
N ASN A 570 -3.64 13.48 12.25
CA ASN A 570 -3.00 13.57 10.92
C ASN A 570 -3.91 13.53 9.66
N LYS A 571 -4.04 14.71 9.02
CA LYS A 571 -4.98 15.01 7.91
C LYS A 571 -4.82 14.24 6.58
N LEU A 572 -3.90 13.28 6.42
CA LEU A 572 -3.55 12.75 5.08
C LEU A 572 -3.61 11.23 4.89
N THR A 573 -3.49 10.38 5.92
CA THR A 573 -3.46 8.91 5.72
C THR A 573 -4.54 8.16 6.50
N ASP A 574 -4.64 8.36 7.82
CA ASP A 574 -5.38 7.42 8.67
C ASP A 574 -6.90 7.59 8.52
N GLY A 575 -7.39 8.84 8.57
CA GLY A 575 -8.80 9.11 8.31
C GLY A 575 -9.24 8.78 6.88
N ARG A 576 -8.33 8.72 5.90
CA ARG A 576 -8.65 8.24 4.55
C ARG A 576 -8.91 6.75 4.56
N VAL A 577 -8.07 5.96 5.22
CA VAL A 577 -8.22 4.50 5.37
C VAL A 577 -9.56 4.16 6.02
N ASP A 578 -9.95 4.88 7.08
CA ASP A 578 -11.25 4.69 7.73
C ASP A 578 -12.42 4.95 6.76
N LEU A 579 -12.31 6.02 5.97
CA LEU A 579 -13.35 6.41 5.01
C LEU A 579 -13.50 5.39 3.89
N ILE A 580 -12.38 4.88 3.38
CA ILE A 580 -12.30 3.89 2.30
C ILE A 580 -13.14 2.65 2.62
N ARG A 581 -13.08 2.14 3.85
CA ARG A 581 -13.83 0.95 4.27
C ARG A 581 -15.35 1.10 4.19
N LEU A 582 -15.86 2.31 4.48
CA LEU A 582 -17.30 2.59 4.42
C LEU A 582 -17.77 2.89 3.00
N VAL A 583 -16.91 3.41 2.14
CA VAL A 583 -17.29 3.74 0.75
C VAL A 583 -17.18 2.50 -0.15
N GLY A 584 -16.21 1.60 0.08
CA GLY A 584 -16.00 0.40 -0.76
C GLY A 584 -15.63 0.77 -2.20
N ALA A 585 -15.82 -0.09 -3.19
CA ALA A 585 -15.63 0.25 -4.62
C ALA A 585 -16.86 -0.09 -5.48
N GLY A 586 -16.82 0.25 -6.76
CA GLY A 586 -17.86 -0.12 -7.73
C GLY A 586 -18.97 0.91 -7.87
N LYS A 587 -20.05 0.52 -8.56
CA LYS A 587 -21.14 1.43 -9.01
C LYS A 587 -21.82 2.21 -7.88
N ASP A 588 -21.88 1.63 -6.67
CA ASP A 588 -22.57 2.23 -5.53
C ASP A 588 -21.62 3.07 -4.65
N SER A 589 -20.35 3.25 -5.06
CA SER A 589 -19.38 4.01 -4.25
C SER A 589 -19.76 5.49 -4.13
N SER A 590 -20.17 6.14 -5.22
CA SER A 590 -20.62 7.53 -5.20
C SER A 590 -21.89 7.70 -4.35
N LEU A 591 -22.79 6.72 -4.39
CA LEU A 591 -24.00 6.70 -3.55
C LEU A 591 -23.64 6.61 -2.05
N ARG A 592 -22.77 5.67 -1.68
CA ARG A 592 -22.26 5.49 -0.30
C ARG A 592 -21.51 6.74 0.17
N MET A 593 -20.66 7.35 -0.66
CA MET A 593 -19.95 8.59 -0.34
C MET A 593 -20.90 9.77 -0.13
N ALA A 594 -21.94 9.91 -0.96
CA ALA A 594 -23.00 10.90 -0.76
C ALA A 594 -23.75 10.66 0.54
N ALA A 595 -24.02 9.40 0.89
CA ALA A 595 -24.65 9.02 2.15
C ALA A 595 -23.81 9.43 3.37
N LEU A 596 -22.51 9.17 3.37
CA LEU A 596 -21.62 9.59 4.46
C LEU A 596 -21.59 11.11 4.62
N ARG A 597 -21.63 11.87 3.52
CA ARG A 597 -21.74 13.34 3.55
C ARG A 597 -23.04 13.77 4.23
N VAL A 598 -24.17 13.19 3.86
CA VAL A 598 -25.48 13.50 4.45
C VAL A 598 -25.50 13.13 5.94
N ILE A 599 -25.02 11.93 6.28
CA ILE A 599 -24.97 11.45 7.67
C ILE A 599 -24.11 12.35 8.54
N GLY A 600 -22.92 12.71 8.05
CA GLY A 600 -21.97 13.59 8.74
C GLY A 600 -22.51 14.98 9.02
N ASN A 601 -23.38 15.50 8.15
CA ASN A 601 -23.99 16.81 8.30
C ASN A 601 -25.25 16.80 9.18
N ALA A 602 -26.10 15.79 9.01
CA ALA A 602 -27.41 15.74 9.67
C ALA A 602 -27.38 15.10 11.07
N TYR A 603 -26.63 14.00 11.24
CA TYR A 603 -26.72 13.17 12.45
C TYR A 603 -25.42 13.15 13.23
N CYS A 604 -24.31 12.81 12.57
CA CYS A 604 -23.03 12.61 13.22
C CYS A 604 -22.31 13.96 13.42
N LYS A 605 -22.85 14.84 14.27
CA LYS A 605 -22.28 16.16 14.55
C LYS A 605 -21.12 16.08 15.54
N ALA A 606 -20.25 17.09 15.53
CA ALA A 606 -19.12 17.18 16.47
C ALA A 606 -19.61 17.33 17.91
N THR A 607 -20.60 18.20 18.13
CA THR A 607 -21.31 18.39 19.40
C THR A 607 -22.73 17.83 19.28
N GLN A 608 -23.21 17.15 20.33
CA GLN A 608 -24.56 16.59 20.43
C GLN A 608 -24.99 15.75 19.19
N PRO A 609 -24.32 14.60 18.93
CA PRO A 609 -24.68 13.77 17.80
C PRO A 609 -26.10 13.19 17.95
N GLY A 610 -26.86 13.19 16.86
CA GLY A 610 -28.19 12.58 16.77
C GLY A 610 -28.13 11.06 16.61
N CYS A 611 -27.35 10.37 17.45
CA CYS A 611 -27.10 8.92 17.35
C CYS A 611 -28.38 8.07 17.29
N PRO A 612 -29.46 8.33 18.05
CA PRO A 612 -30.68 7.51 18.01
C PRO A 612 -31.33 7.42 16.63
N TRP A 613 -31.13 8.43 15.77
CA TRP A 613 -31.69 8.49 14.42
C TRP A 613 -30.65 8.24 13.33
N CYS A 614 -29.42 7.92 13.69
CA CYS A 614 -28.34 7.66 12.74
C CYS A 614 -28.52 6.25 12.13
N PRO A 615 -28.51 6.09 10.80
CA PRO A 615 -28.66 4.78 10.15
C PRO A 615 -27.50 3.83 10.45
N LEU A 616 -26.32 4.37 10.79
CA LEU A 616 -25.13 3.60 11.14
C LEU A 616 -25.02 3.31 12.64
N ARG A 617 -26.04 3.65 13.45
CA ARG A 617 -25.99 3.45 14.92
C ARG A 617 -25.65 2.02 15.32
N LYS A 618 -26.22 1.03 14.62
CA LYS A 618 -25.97 -0.40 14.87
C LYS A 618 -24.53 -0.84 14.57
N HIS A 619 -23.75 -0.02 13.88
CA HIS A 619 -22.36 -0.28 13.49
C HIS A 619 -21.34 0.57 14.26
N CYS A 620 -21.77 1.64 14.95
CA CYS A 620 -20.85 2.48 15.75
C CYS A 620 -20.28 1.75 16.97
N ILE A 621 -19.03 2.05 17.34
CA ILE A 621 -18.43 1.56 18.58
C ILE A 621 -18.99 2.36 19.78
N GLY A 622 -19.36 1.67 20.88
CA GLY A 622 -19.98 2.28 22.07
C GLY A 622 -21.52 2.34 22.07
N LYS A 623 -22.19 1.41 21.39
CA LYS A 623 -23.66 1.21 21.41
C LYS A 623 -24.12 0.85 22.84
N PRO A 624 -25.37 1.16 23.24
CA PRO A 624 -25.96 0.57 24.43
C PRO A 624 -25.94 -0.97 24.32
N PRO A 625 -25.67 -1.73 25.40
CA PRO A 625 -25.53 -3.19 25.35
C PRO A 625 -26.73 -3.94 24.74
N ALA A 626 -27.93 -3.36 24.82
CA ALA A 626 -29.15 -3.93 24.25
C ALA A 626 -29.15 -4.07 22.71
N ASP A 627 -28.26 -3.34 22.01
CA ASP A 627 -28.13 -3.35 20.55
C ASP A 627 -26.79 -3.96 20.06
N ASP A 628 -26.03 -4.58 20.97
CA ASP A 628 -24.73 -5.17 20.64
C ASP A 628 -24.88 -6.65 20.24
N LEU A 629 -25.13 -6.86 18.94
CA LEU A 629 -25.18 -8.19 18.33
C LEU A 629 -23.84 -8.95 18.37
N TYR A 630 -22.74 -8.31 18.81
CA TYR A 630 -21.39 -8.90 18.80
C TYR A 630 -20.83 -9.21 20.20
N SER A 631 -21.43 -8.71 21.29
CA SER A 631 -21.06 -9.12 22.66
C SER A 631 -21.83 -10.35 23.15
N GLN A 632 -22.85 -10.82 22.43
CA GLN A 632 -23.60 -12.02 22.81
C GLN A 632 -22.88 -13.34 22.51
N THR A 633 -21.69 -13.31 21.88
CA THR A 633 -20.97 -14.56 21.58
C THR A 633 -19.97 -14.97 22.66
N PHE A 634 -19.56 -14.11 23.60
CA PHE A 634 -18.67 -14.52 24.70
C PHE A 634 -18.84 -13.63 25.94
N ILE A 635 -19.79 -13.99 26.81
CA ILE A 635 -19.73 -13.67 28.24
C ILE A 635 -19.43 -14.97 28.97
N GLU A 636 -18.16 -15.12 29.33
CA GLU A 636 -17.62 -15.68 30.57
C GLU A 636 -18.23 -16.98 31.14
N GLU A 637 -17.55 -18.09 30.88
CA GLU A 637 -17.24 -19.08 31.93
C GLU A 637 -15.73 -19.00 32.22
N ASP A 638 -15.28 -17.96 32.91
CA ASP A 638 -14.16 -18.17 33.85
C ASP A 638 -14.23 -17.18 35.00
N GLY A 639 -14.89 -17.63 36.06
CA GLY A 639 -14.93 -16.93 37.33
C GLY A 639 -13.66 -17.22 38.11
N SER A 640 -12.71 -16.28 38.13
CA SER A 640 -11.76 -16.20 39.23
C SER A 640 -11.41 -14.76 39.57
N ARG A 641 -12.04 -14.31 40.67
CA ARG A 641 -11.61 -13.20 41.53
C ARG A 641 -10.11 -13.32 41.84
N VAL A 642 -9.37 -12.21 41.79
CA VAL A 642 -8.59 -11.73 42.96
C VAL A 642 -8.54 -10.21 42.92
N ALA A 643 -8.91 -9.60 44.04
CA ALA A 643 -8.77 -8.19 44.35
C ALA A 643 -7.41 -7.91 44.99
N SER A 644 -6.73 -6.85 44.57
CA SER A 644 -5.99 -5.86 45.38
C SER A 644 -5.12 -5.00 44.48
#